data_AF-A0A7S4UTV4-F1
#
_entry.id   AF-A0A7S4UTV4-F1
#
_cell.length_a   1.000
_cell.length_b   1.000
_cell.length_c   1.000
_cell.angle_alpha   90.00
_cell.angle_beta   90.00
_cell.angle_gamma   90.00
#
_symmetry.space_group_name_H-M   'P 1'
#
loop_
_entity.id
_entity.type
_entity.pdbx_description
1 polymer ?
#
loop_
_entity_poly.entity_id
_entity_poly.type
_entity_poly.pdbx_seq_one_letter_code
_entity_poly.pdbx_strand_id
1 'polypeptide(L)'
;VRLCSGGSVEGPAGGAMEDSEGAAEALRVSGAELDAAATALCGLQASGVMGQSSLATLADETELPSELREVLTEATASHGASASRRLTILEATDPAMPELVPATPLPPPPDDSMLADLLYECSVPDRKPPKAVQPSFKERLQRATPARDLAHRVDWGRLAAADASEATSDPVLGIPRQPARIEVNSGGQVFFGLLSPADDTVDLSRVLGCAEADESADWSFLLDTSSQEDGVVFKFCTSRHMLQSEQMVAELARHLGVASPTSRLLLRAYDGEEWQALETAARGLCYPLCEALQHHEALLLLQFIPGCSLHEEREAWEPRHLEASVQALGRLLVLDLLLGNADRLPLPSLGWRGNPSNVLWSSTGPAAITGRRCVPIDAVVARRPPKLLVQEADGKVGRLLELALLDAPSAFEALQEAVSCNLSAALAVSNAGADSPAVEAFQAGLRRALELVLQEQGLLEMIAGVIRSWLDDFHADMRAVAGAAAKKLSETREIQRLNRAATRQDLIRERLGSWRAVLREKSATLLRAADDWCERHSAPAVLSFAGFLGATAPDPLVDAYELLVRLQQLLARLRVLRLAADASRPLELPGSPLLLGPATSACSLHLLRRLGVTLVISATADVPAPRPEELGQEIQWRRVPLEEAEGCDLAGALAEAVRLASEATATGGRVLVHCHEGRSRSPAMCLAYAVVHERRTLAQAWAQLQALHTSARPGARLWRELLALELAVLGANSLTEAELPPSGPRNVMCSLCQQVVGLSDAAL
;
A
#
# COMPACT_ATOMS: atom_id res chain seq x y z
N VAL A 1 -30.73 -27.90 -17.10
CA VAL A 1 -31.18 -29.20 -17.66
C VAL A 1 -32.66 -29.48 -17.40
N ARG A 2 -33.18 -29.44 -16.15
CA ARG A 2 -34.62 -29.65 -15.88
C ARG A 2 -35.58 -28.61 -16.49
N LEU A 3 -35.11 -27.40 -16.81
CA LEU A 3 -35.88 -26.37 -17.52
C LEU A 3 -35.88 -26.56 -19.06
N CYS A 4 -35.02 -27.42 -19.60
CA CYS A 4 -34.81 -27.55 -21.05
C CYS A 4 -35.58 -28.72 -21.68
N SER A 5 -36.19 -29.60 -20.87
CA SER A 5 -37.05 -30.68 -21.37
C SER A 5 -38.51 -30.25 -21.26
N GLY A 6 -39.00 -29.53 -22.28
CA GLY A 6 -40.41 -29.19 -22.41
C GLY A 6 -41.29 -30.44 -22.37
N GLY A 7 -41.93 -30.66 -21.23
CA GLY A 7 -42.92 -31.71 -21.01
C GLY A 7 -44.10 -31.11 -20.27
N SER A 8 -45.22 -30.96 -20.98
CA SER A 8 -46.51 -30.54 -20.47
C SER A 8 -47.00 -31.42 -19.32
N VAL A 9 -47.36 -30.81 -18.19
CA VAL A 9 -48.23 -31.44 -17.19
C VAL A 9 -49.38 -30.49 -16.89
N GLU A 10 -50.56 -30.87 -17.37
CA GLU A 10 -51.86 -30.28 -17.05
C GLU A 10 -52.17 -30.44 -15.55
N GLY A 11 -52.90 -29.48 -14.97
CA GLY A 11 -53.30 -29.45 -13.56
C GLY A 11 -54.28 -30.57 -13.13
N PRO A 12 -54.82 -30.49 -11.90
CA PRO A 12 -56.06 -29.72 -11.81
C PRO A 12 -56.24 -28.84 -10.55
N ALA A 13 -57.12 -27.87 -10.76
CA ALA A 13 -57.74 -26.88 -9.89
C ALA A 13 -58.08 -27.25 -8.44
N GLY A 14 -58.04 -26.22 -7.58
CA GLY A 14 -59.08 -25.95 -6.58
C GLY A 14 -58.61 -25.45 -5.21
N GLY A 15 -58.99 -24.22 -4.84
CA GLY A 15 -59.10 -23.81 -3.42
C GLY A 15 -58.45 -22.47 -3.07
N ALA A 16 -59.29 -21.46 -2.79
CA ALA A 16 -58.89 -20.19 -2.18
C ALA A 16 -58.90 -20.28 -0.65
N MET A 17 -57.86 -19.77 0.03
CA MET A 17 -57.96 -19.06 1.32
C MET A 17 -56.60 -18.52 1.80
N GLU A 18 -56.61 -17.23 2.10
CA GLU A 18 -55.92 -16.42 3.13
C GLU A 18 -54.65 -16.92 3.86
N ASP A 19 -53.71 -15.96 3.97
CA ASP A 19 -52.79 -15.65 5.07
C ASP A 19 -52.08 -16.81 5.81
N SER A 20 -50.80 -17.02 5.47
CA SER A 20 -49.74 -17.25 6.47
C SER A 20 -48.34 -17.23 5.83
N GLU A 21 -47.38 -16.72 6.61
CA GLU A 21 -45.95 -16.73 6.36
C GLU A 21 -45.43 -18.11 5.94
N GLY A 22 -44.65 -18.17 4.86
CA GLY A 22 -44.04 -19.41 4.38
C GLY A 22 -43.01 -19.19 3.27
N ALA A 23 -41.76 -18.96 3.68
CA ALA A 23 -40.51 -19.14 2.92
C ALA A 23 -40.60 -19.11 1.37
N ALA A 24 -40.41 -17.92 0.78
CA ALA A 24 -39.68 -17.86 -0.48
C ALA A 24 -38.21 -18.17 -0.13
N GLU A 25 -37.88 -19.46 -0.09
CA GLU A 25 -36.50 -19.93 0.03
C GLU A 25 -35.76 -19.43 -1.22
N ALA A 26 -35.13 -18.25 -1.09
CA ALA A 26 -34.20 -17.76 -2.09
C ALA A 26 -33.14 -18.85 -2.24
N LEU A 27 -33.21 -19.60 -3.35
CA LEU A 27 -32.19 -20.57 -3.71
C LEU A 27 -30.87 -19.79 -3.75
N ARG A 28 -30.08 -19.89 -2.68
CA ARG A 28 -28.71 -19.37 -2.63
C ARG A 28 -27.88 -20.29 -3.52
N VAL A 29 -27.92 -20.03 -4.82
CA VAL A 29 -27.02 -20.64 -5.77
C VAL A 29 -25.63 -20.07 -5.46
N SER A 30 -24.69 -20.93 -5.10
CA SER A 30 -23.31 -20.53 -4.83
C SER A 30 -22.66 -20.02 -6.12
N GLY A 31 -21.67 -19.12 -6.00
CA GLY A 31 -20.92 -18.63 -7.17
C GLY A 31 -20.32 -19.77 -8.01
N ALA A 32 -19.96 -20.89 -7.37
CA ALA A 32 -19.46 -22.09 -8.05
C ALA A 32 -20.53 -22.79 -8.92
N GLU A 33 -21.79 -22.80 -8.48
CA GLU A 33 -22.89 -23.38 -9.27
C GLU A 33 -23.29 -22.48 -10.44
N LEU A 34 -23.17 -21.16 -10.29
CA LEU A 34 -23.36 -20.18 -11.37
C LEU A 34 -22.26 -20.32 -12.43
N ASP A 35 -21.00 -20.43 -12.01
CA ASP A 35 -19.86 -20.65 -12.91
C ASP A 35 -19.96 -22.00 -13.64
N ALA A 36 -20.42 -23.06 -12.96
CA ALA A 36 -20.67 -24.36 -13.57
C ALA A 36 -21.79 -24.31 -14.62
N ALA A 37 -22.88 -23.59 -14.33
CA ALA A 37 -23.99 -23.40 -15.27
C ALA A 37 -23.57 -22.61 -16.51
N ALA A 38 -22.81 -21.53 -16.33
CA ALA A 38 -22.24 -20.73 -17.42
C ALA A 38 -21.28 -21.55 -18.29
N THR A 39 -20.44 -22.37 -17.65
CA THR A 39 -19.51 -23.28 -18.34
C THR A 39 -20.25 -24.32 -19.17
N ALA A 40 -21.34 -24.90 -18.64
CA ALA A 40 -22.17 -25.86 -19.37
C ALA A 40 -22.87 -25.23 -20.58
N LEU A 41 -23.37 -24.00 -20.45
CA LEU A 41 -24.01 -23.26 -21.55
C LEU A 41 -23.00 -22.87 -22.66
N CYS A 42 -21.79 -22.46 -22.27
CA CYS A 42 -20.70 -22.22 -23.22
C CYS A 42 -20.28 -23.51 -23.94
N GLY A 43 -20.27 -24.65 -23.25
CA GLY A 43 -20.01 -25.97 -23.84
C GLY A 43 -21.09 -26.41 -24.84
N LEU A 44 -22.37 -26.13 -24.57
CA LEU A 44 -23.49 -26.38 -25.50
C LEU A 44 -23.43 -25.48 -26.74
N GLN A 45 -22.92 -24.25 -26.60
CA GLN A 45 -22.67 -23.35 -27.74
C GLN A 45 -21.47 -23.82 -28.58
N ALA A 46 -20.37 -24.23 -27.93
CA ALA A 46 -19.16 -24.71 -28.60
C ALA A 46 -19.39 -26.03 -29.35
N SER A 47 -20.29 -26.87 -28.85
CA SER A 47 -20.72 -28.12 -29.52
C SER A 47 -21.76 -27.91 -30.62
N GLY A 48 -22.20 -26.67 -30.86
CA GLY A 48 -23.18 -26.33 -31.90
C GLY A 48 -24.62 -26.74 -31.57
N VAL A 49 -24.87 -27.26 -30.36
CA VAL A 49 -26.20 -27.66 -29.89
C VAL A 49 -27.09 -26.45 -29.59
N MET A 50 -26.48 -25.31 -29.23
CA MET A 50 -27.16 -24.04 -28.97
C MET A 50 -26.62 -22.92 -29.86
N GLY A 51 -27.49 -22.25 -30.62
CA GLY A 51 -27.10 -21.13 -31.49
C GLY A 51 -26.83 -19.84 -30.72
N GLN A 52 -25.95 -18.97 -31.24
CA GLN A 52 -25.63 -17.67 -30.63
C GLN A 52 -26.86 -16.79 -30.35
N SER A 53 -27.88 -16.85 -31.21
CA SER A 53 -29.13 -16.13 -31.02
C SER A 53 -29.91 -16.65 -29.81
N SER A 54 -29.88 -17.95 -29.52
CA SER A 54 -30.59 -18.55 -28.38
C SER A 54 -29.99 -18.16 -27.02
N LEU A 55 -28.67 -17.97 -26.97
CA LEU A 55 -27.95 -17.55 -25.75
C LEU A 55 -28.14 -16.07 -25.44
N ALA A 56 -28.20 -15.24 -26.49
CA ALA A 56 -28.55 -13.81 -26.37
C ALA A 56 -30.01 -13.62 -25.90
N THR A 57 -30.97 -14.40 -26.42
CA THR A 57 -32.36 -14.34 -25.95
C THR A 57 -32.49 -14.76 -24.48
N LEU A 58 -31.69 -15.73 -24.03
CA LEU A 58 -31.66 -16.15 -22.62
C LEU A 58 -31.12 -15.04 -21.70
N ALA A 59 -30.13 -14.26 -22.17
CA ALA A 59 -29.57 -13.16 -21.39
C ALA A 59 -30.55 -11.97 -21.20
N ASP A 60 -31.54 -11.83 -22.10
CA ASP A 60 -32.56 -10.76 -22.04
C ASP A 60 -33.80 -11.12 -21.19
N GLU A 61 -33.90 -12.36 -20.66
CA GLU A 61 -35.02 -12.79 -19.81
C GLU A 61 -35.01 -12.05 -18.45
N THR A 62 -36.10 -11.35 -18.14
CA THR A 62 -36.22 -10.41 -17.01
C THR A 62 -36.25 -11.08 -15.62
N GLU A 63 -36.40 -12.39 -15.54
CA GLU A 63 -36.47 -13.14 -14.28
C GLU A 63 -35.13 -13.78 -13.83
N LEU A 64 -34.05 -13.64 -14.61
CA LEU A 64 -32.72 -14.13 -14.21
C LEU A 64 -32.05 -13.26 -13.12
N PRO A 65 -31.33 -13.87 -12.16
CA PRO A 65 -30.46 -13.13 -11.23
C PRO A 65 -29.42 -12.29 -11.97
N SER A 66 -29.13 -11.10 -11.45
CA SER A 66 -28.24 -10.11 -12.09
C SER A 66 -26.85 -10.66 -12.40
N GLU A 67 -26.29 -11.49 -11.52
CA GLU A 67 -24.96 -12.08 -11.71
C GLU A 67 -24.93 -13.05 -12.90
N LEU A 68 -25.98 -13.85 -13.07
CA LEU A 68 -26.09 -14.83 -14.17
C LEU A 68 -26.28 -14.13 -15.52
N ARG A 69 -27.00 -13.00 -15.51
CA ARG A 69 -27.21 -12.16 -16.68
C ARG A 69 -25.90 -11.50 -17.13
N GLU A 70 -25.09 -11.04 -16.20
CA GLU A 70 -23.78 -10.43 -16.48
C GLU A 70 -22.81 -11.46 -17.10
N VAL A 71 -22.75 -12.67 -16.55
CA VAL A 71 -21.91 -13.77 -17.06
C VAL A 71 -22.32 -14.22 -18.47
N LEU A 72 -23.63 -14.32 -18.76
CA LEU A 72 -24.12 -14.67 -20.11
C LEU A 72 -23.85 -13.56 -21.14
N THR A 73 -23.90 -12.30 -20.71
CA THR A 73 -23.59 -11.14 -21.56
C THR A 73 -22.09 -11.10 -21.90
N GLU A 74 -21.23 -11.47 -20.95
CA GLU A 74 -19.78 -11.56 -21.18
C GLU A 74 -19.42 -12.73 -22.11
N ALA A 75 -20.11 -13.88 -21.95
CA ALA A 75 -19.95 -15.04 -22.82
C ALA A 75 -20.35 -14.77 -24.28
N THR A 76 -21.39 -13.99 -24.53
CA THR A 76 -21.83 -13.60 -25.89
C THR A 76 -20.89 -12.57 -26.55
N ALA A 77 -20.18 -11.75 -25.76
CA ALA A 77 -19.25 -10.74 -26.26
C ALA A 77 -17.88 -11.31 -26.67
N SER A 78 -17.42 -12.40 -26.04
CA SER A 78 -16.13 -13.02 -26.34
C SER A 78 -16.21 -13.96 -27.55
N HIS A 79 -15.60 -13.58 -28.68
CA HIS A 79 -15.51 -14.44 -29.86
C HIS A 79 -14.59 -15.65 -29.60
N GLY A 80 -15.12 -16.71 -28.98
CA GLY A 80 -14.67 -18.11 -29.06
C GLY A 80 -13.25 -18.49 -28.64
N ALA A 81 -12.32 -17.55 -28.42
CA ALA A 81 -10.90 -17.87 -28.24
C ALA A 81 -10.42 -17.83 -26.78
N SER A 82 -11.09 -17.09 -25.88
CA SER A 82 -10.72 -17.05 -24.45
C SER A 82 -11.34 -18.15 -23.61
N ALA A 83 -12.39 -18.83 -24.09
CA ALA A 83 -13.07 -19.90 -23.34
C ALA A 83 -12.35 -21.26 -23.43
N SER A 84 -11.60 -21.55 -24.51
CA SER A 84 -10.87 -22.82 -24.65
C SER A 84 -9.62 -22.95 -23.78
N ARG A 85 -9.13 -21.87 -23.15
CA ARG A 85 -7.97 -21.92 -22.23
C ARG A 85 -8.32 -22.26 -20.77
N ARG A 86 -9.62 -22.39 -20.44
CA ARG A 86 -10.08 -22.84 -19.11
C ARG A 86 -10.47 -24.33 -19.04
N LEU A 87 -10.33 -25.07 -20.14
CA LEU A 87 -10.90 -26.42 -20.29
C LEU A 87 -9.96 -27.58 -19.92
N THR A 88 -8.75 -27.34 -19.41
CA THR A 88 -7.80 -28.44 -19.05
C THR A 88 -7.71 -28.71 -17.54
N ILE A 89 -8.51 -28.04 -16.71
CA ILE A 89 -8.53 -28.24 -15.26
C ILE A 89 -9.98 -28.43 -14.86
N LEU A 90 -10.56 -29.61 -15.13
CA LEU A 90 -11.78 -30.15 -14.48
C LEU A 90 -12.15 -31.55 -15.00
N GLU A 91 -11.19 -32.34 -15.51
CA GLU A 91 -11.37 -33.79 -15.74
C GLU A 91 -10.46 -34.58 -14.79
N ALA A 92 -10.63 -34.39 -13.48
CA ALA A 92 -10.11 -35.32 -12.49
C ALA A 92 -10.78 -35.05 -11.15
N THR A 93 -11.98 -35.63 -10.95
CA THR A 93 -12.42 -36.27 -9.70
C THR A 93 -13.89 -36.64 -9.83
N ASP A 94 -14.18 -37.93 -10.00
CA ASP A 94 -15.44 -38.53 -9.57
C ASP A 94 -15.06 -39.79 -8.75
N PRO A 95 -15.54 -39.96 -7.51
CA PRO A 95 -15.20 -41.11 -6.68
C PRO A 95 -16.31 -42.17 -6.81
N ALA A 96 -16.01 -43.29 -7.47
CA ALA A 96 -16.86 -44.48 -7.42
C ALA A 96 -16.08 -45.68 -6.84
N MET A 97 -16.61 -46.20 -5.74
CA MET A 97 -16.24 -47.44 -5.06
C MET A 97 -16.25 -48.65 -6.01
N PRO A 98 -15.36 -49.65 -5.86
CA PRO A 98 -15.51 -50.93 -6.53
C PRO A 98 -15.93 -52.07 -5.57
N GLU A 99 -16.90 -52.84 -6.04
CA GLU A 99 -17.32 -54.15 -5.51
C GLU A 99 -16.25 -55.24 -5.74
N LEU A 100 -16.33 -56.29 -4.92
CA LEU A 100 -15.49 -57.49 -4.92
C LEU A 100 -15.73 -58.43 -6.13
N VAL A 101 -14.73 -59.31 -6.36
CA VAL A 101 -14.77 -60.75 -6.80
C VAL A 101 -13.86 -61.02 -8.03
N PRO A 102 -13.10 -62.14 -8.16
CA PRO A 102 -12.26 -62.91 -7.21
C PRO A 102 -10.82 -63.19 -7.76
N ALA A 103 -10.01 -63.88 -6.96
CA ALA A 103 -8.59 -64.20 -7.16
C ALA A 103 -8.26 -65.21 -8.28
N THR A 104 -7.05 -65.07 -8.87
CA THR A 104 -6.23 -66.15 -9.49
C THR A 104 -4.76 -65.67 -9.63
N PRO A 105 -3.75 -66.56 -9.77
CA PRO A 105 -2.69 -66.74 -8.76
C PRO A 105 -1.32 -66.12 -9.10
N LEU A 106 -0.49 -65.96 -8.06
CA LEU A 106 0.92 -65.50 -8.12
C LEU A 106 1.86 -66.48 -8.88
N PRO A 107 2.86 -65.96 -9.62
CA PRO A 107 4.03 -66.74 -10.02
C PRO A 107 5.08 -66.83 -8.88
N PRO A 108 5.96 -67.86 -8.89
CA PRO A 108 6.85 -68.21 -7.77
C PRO A 108 8.08 -67.29 -7.64
N PRO A 109 8.78 -67.32 -6.49
CA PRO A 109 9.99 -66.53 -6.28
C PRO A 109 11.16 -67.05 -7.14
N PRO A 110 12.09 -66.19 -7.58
CA PRO A 110 13.28 -66.63 -8.31
C PRO A 110 14.33 -67.27 -7.38
N ASP A 111 14.98 -68.31 -7.92
CA ASP A 111 15.93 -69.24 -7.28
C ASP A 111 17.30 -68.63 -6.89
N ASP A 112 17.92 -69.27 -5.89
CA ASP A 112 19.25 -69.06 -5.28
C ASP A 112 20.46 -69.31 -6.22
N SER A 113 20.52 -68.66 -7.40
CA SER A 113 21.69 -68.80 -8.30
C SER A 113 22.31 -67.50 -8.82
N MET A 114 21.97 -66.33 -8.26
CA MET A 114 22.68 -65.07 -8.58
C MET A 114 23.25 -64.35 -7.34
N LEU A 115 23.46 -65.08 -6.24
CA LEU A 115 24.19 -64.63 -5.05
C LEU A 115 25.63 -65.20 -5.02
N ALA A 116 26.28 -65.29 -6.17
CA ALA A 116 27.69 -65.67 -6.29
C ALA A 116 28.57 -64.61 -6.96
N ASP A 117 27.99 -63.54 -7.53
CA ASP A 117 28.75 -62.48 -8.21
C ASP A 117 28.96 -61.21 -7.35
N LEU A 118 28.58 -61.24 -6.07
CA LEU A 118 28.63 -60.05 -5.20
C LEU A 118 29.84 -59.97 -4.24
N LEU A 119 30.78 -60.93 -4.24
CA LEU A 119 31.86 -60.93 -3.24
C LEU A 119 33.26 -61.40 -3.72
N TYR A 120 33.62 -61.27 -4.99
CA TYR A 120 35.03 -61.44 -5.38
C TYR A 120 35.40 -60.60 -6.61
N GLU A 121 35.98 -59.43 -6.38
CA GLU A 121 37.25 -58.98 -6.98
C GLU A 121 37.40 -57.46 -6.81
N CYS A 122 38.10 -57.08 -5.73
CA CYS A 122 38.86 -55.84 -5.69
C CYS A 122 39.96 -55.92 -6.75
N SER A 123 39.79 -55.23 -7.88
CA SER A 123 40.87 -54.77 -8.77
C SER A 123 40.34 -53.69 -9.70
N VAL A 124 40.82 -52.46 -9.54
CA VAL A 124 40.40 -51.25 -10.28
C VAL A 124 40.85 -51.34 -11.76
N PRO A 125 40.03 -50.81 -12.69
CA PRO A 125 40.58 -49.81 -13.62
C PRO A 125 39.66 -48.59 -13.77
N ASP A 126 40.20 -47.42 -13.43
CA ASP A 126 39.85 -46.09 -13.94
C ASP A 126 38.35 -45.77 -14.14
N ARG A 127 37.60 -45.64 -13.05
CA ARG A 127 36.37 -44.82 -13.09
C ARG A 127 36.78 -43.35 -13.01
N LYS A 128 36.64 -42.63 -14.13
CA LYS A 128 36.63 -41.16 -14.13
C LYS A 128 35.69 -40.69 -13.00
N PRO A 129 36.10 -39.69 -12.18
CA PRO A 129 35.23 -39.18 -11.13
C PRO A 129 33.89 -38.77 -11.74
N PRO A 130 32.75 -38.92 -11.01
CA PRO A 130 31.48 -38.43 -11.51
C PRO A 130 31.67 -36.97 -11.91
N LYS A 131 31.34 -36.62 -13.16
CA LYS A 131 31.33 -35.22 -13.59
C LYS A 131 30.41 -34.50 -12.59
N ALA A 132 30.97 -33.59 -11.79
CA ALA A 132 30.19 -32.71 -10.96
C ALA A 132 29.11 -32.09 -11.86
N VAL A 133 27.84 -32.40 -11.58
CA VAL A 133 26.72 -31.79 -12.29
C VAL A 133 26.79 -30.32 -11.94
N GLN A 134 27.04 -29.47 -12.95
CA GLN A 134 27.06 -28.04 -12.72
C GLN A 134 25.66 -27.62 -12.24
N PRO A 135 25.56 -26.79 -11.18
CA PRO A 135 24.28 -26.34 -10.68
C PRO A 135 23.53 -25.58 -11.78
N SER A 136 22.22 -25.80 -11.85
CA SER A 136 21.33 -25.09 -12.76
C SER A 136 21.40 -23.58 -12.55
N PHE A 137 20.99 -22.79 -13.55
CA PHE A 137 20.92 -21.33 -13.41
C PHE A 137 20.09 -20.91 -12.19
N LYS A 138 18.97 -21.61 -11.94
CA LYS A 138 18.08 -21.35 -10.80
C LYS A 138 18.77 -21.60 -9.46
N GLU A 139 19.47 -22.72 -9.32
CA GLU A 139 20.19 -23.05 -8.08
C GLU A 139 21.32 -22.04 -7.82
N ARG A 140 22.01 -21.60 -8.88
CA ARG A 140 23.02 -20.53 -8.80
C ARG A 140 22.40 -19.21 -8.38
N LEU A 141 21.29 -18.80 -9.00
CA LEU A 141 20.57 -17.58 -8.67
C LEU A 141 20.02 -17.56 -7.24
N GLN A 142 19.55 -18.70 -6.72
CA GLN A 142 19.12 -18.82 -5.32
C GLN A 142 20.25 -18.62 -4.31
N ARG A 143 21.50 -18.90 -4.71
CA ARG A 143 22.71 -18.71 -3.88
C ARG A 143 23.38 -17.36 -4.13
N ALA A 144 23.00 -16.66 -5.19
CA ALA A 144 23.59 -15.40 -5.60
C ALA A 144 23.34 -14.31 -4.55
N THR A 145 24.34 -13.45 -4.36
CA THR A 145 24.18 -12.26 -3.53
C THR A 145 23.65 -11.10 -4.35
N PRO A 146 22.92 -10.16 -3.74
CA PRO A 146 22.58 -8.91 -4.40
C PRO A 146 23.84 -8.22 -4.93
N ALA A 147 23.87 -7.91 -6.23
CA ALA A 147 25.01 -7.21 -6.81
C ALA A 147 25.32 -5.91 -6.05
N ARG A 148 26.60 -5.69 -5.79
CA ARG A 148 27.10 -4.47 -5.15
C ARG A 148 27.26 -3.37 -6.20
N ASP A 149 26.94 -2.15 -5.81
CA ASP A 149 27.22 -0.93 -6.59
C ASP A 149 26.54 -0.81 -7.99
N LEU A 150 25.26 -1.15 -8.08
CA LEU A 150 24.48 -0.92 -9.31
C LEU A 150 24.17 0.56 -9.63
N ALA A 151 24.50 1.46 -8.70
CA ALA A 151 24.38 2.90 -8.90
C ALA A 151 25.40 3.44 -9.93
N HIS A 152 26.51 2.72 -10.14
CA HIS A 152 27.55 3.07 -11.10
C HIS A 152 27.61 2.06 -12.26
N ARG A 153 28.50 2.33 -13.23
CA ARG A 153 28.72 1.47 -14.40
C ARG A 153 29.14 0.07 -13.97
N VAL A 154 28.54 -0.93 -14.58
CA VAL A 154 28.84 -2.34 -14.31
C VAL A 154 29.84 -2.86 -15.33
N ASP A 155 30.83 -3.63 -14.88
CA ASP A 155 31.71 -4.39 -15.76
C ASP A 155 30.96 -5.63 -16.29
N TRP A 156 30.38 -5.51 -17.48
CA TRP A 156 29.65 -6.59 -18.14
C TRP A 156 30.53 -7.73 -18.63
N GLY A 157 31.87 -7.59 -18.62
CA GLY A 157 32.78 -8.72 -18.83
C GLY A 157 32.62 -9.82 -17.78
N ARG A 158 32.06 -9.47 -16.62
CA ARG A 158 31.73 -10.41 -15.53
C ARG A 158 30.43 -11.17 -15.75
N LEU A 159 29.58 -10.82 -16.72
CA LEU A 159 28.31 -11.50 -16.93
C LEU A 159 28.56 -12.96 -17.36
N ALA A 160 28.29 -13.88 -16.44
CA ALA A 160 28.60 -15.30 -16.58
C ALA A 160 27.40 -16.13 -17.06
N ALA A 161 26.19 -15.72 -16.71
CA ALA A 161 24.96 -16.33 -17.17
C ALA A 161 23.80 -15.33 -17.15
N ALA A 162 22.81 -15.54 -18.00
CA ALA A 162 21.54 -14.80 -17.96
C ALA A 162 20.39 -15.69 -18.44
N ASP A 163 19.21 -15.49 -17.88
CA ASP A 163 18.02 -16.24 -18.27
C ASP A 163 16.73 -15.43 -18.12
N ALA A 164 15.69 -15.80 -18.86
CA ALA A 164 14.37 -15.18 -18.80
C ALA A 164 13.56 -15.71 -17.59
N SER A 165 12.73 -14.85 -17.00
CA SER A 165 11.88 -15.25 -15.85
C SER A 165 11.00 -16.48 -16.15
N GLU A 166 10.56 -16.67 -17.40
CA GLU A 166 9.69 -17.77 -17.82
C GLU A 166 10.41 -19.13 -17.95
N ALA A 167 11.74 -19.15 -18.07
CA ALA A 167 12.54 -20.35 -18.30
C ALA A 167 13.10 -20.99 -17.01
N THR A 168 12.98 -20.31 -15.86
CA THR A 168 13.49 -20.79 -14.56
C THR A 168 12.57 -21.82 -13.86
N SER A 169 11.58 -22.36 -14.58
CA SER A 169 10.74 -23.49 -14.15
C SER A 169 11.20 -24.78 -14.82
N ASP A 170 11.99 -25.61 -14.11
CA ASP A 170 12.40 -26.92 -14.60
C ASP A 170 11.26 -27.96 -14.49
N PRO A 171 11.05 -28.84 -15.49
CA PRO A 171 10.08 -29.92 -15.42
C PRO A 171 10.75 -31.17 -14.83
N VAL A 172 10.47 -31.51 -13.56
CA VAL A 172 10.93 -32.78 -12.97
C VAL A 172 9.77 -33.51 -12.32
N LEU A 173 9.52 -34.73 -12.83
CA LEU A 173 8.68 -35.81 -12.31
C LEU A 173 7.17 -35.52 -12.19
N GLY A 174 6.45 -35.59 -13.32
CA GLY A 174 5.11 -36.22 -13.45
C GLY A 174 3.96 -35.82 -12.52
N ILE A 175 4.12 -34.83 -11.66
CA ILE A 175 3.14 -34.35 -10.69
C ILE A 175 3.10 -32.83 -10.81
N PRO A 176 1.98 -32.21 -11.21
CA PRO A 176 1.89 -30.77 -11.30
C PRO A 176 1.80 -30.19 -9.88
N ARG A 177 2.89 -29.59 -9.39
CA ARG A 177 2.85 -28.61 -8.28
C ARG A 177 2.96 -27.21 -8.86
N GLN A 178 2.07 -26.32 -8.44
CA GLN A 178 2.02 -24.94 -8.92
C GLN A 178 3.38 -24.25 -8.69
N PRO A 179 3.95 -23.61 -9.72
CA PRO A 179 5.20 -22.87 -9.60
C PRO A 179 5.03 -21.69 -8.64
N ALA A 180 6.04 -21.44 -7.80
CA ALA A 180 6.26 -20.12 -7.21
C ALA A 180 6.56 -19.14 -8.36
N ARG A 181 5.49 -18.69 -9.01
CA ARG A 181 5.50 -17.76 -10.13
C ARG A 181 5.79 -16.37 -9.56
N ILE A 182 6.98 -15.85 -9.84
CA ILE A 182 7.18 -14.40 -9.85
C ILE A 182 6.49 -13.91 -11.13
N GLU A 183 5.17 -13.75 -11.07
CA GLU A 183 4.39 -13.11 -12.13
C GLU A 183 4.64 -11.60 -12.07
N VAL A 184 5.47 -11.12 -12.99
CA VAL A 184 5.74 -9.70 -13.24
C VAL A 184 4.48 -9.08 -13.84
N ASN A 185 3.74 -8.33 -13.03
CA ASN A 185 2.40 -7.81 -13.40
C ASN A 185 2.47 -6.55 -14.31
N SER A 186 3.64 -6.19 -14.82
CA SER A 186 3.89 -4.91 -15.51
C SER A 186 3.92 -5.00 -17.05
N GLY A 187 3.61 -6.15 -17.65
CA GLY A 187 3.59 -6.31 -19.12
C GLY A 187 4.94 -6.05 -19.80
N GLY A 188 6.03 -6.22 -19.04
CA GLY A 188 7.42 -6.05 -19.44
C GLY A 188 8.20 -7.36 -19.43
N GLN A 189 9.32 -7.42 -20.15
CA GLN A 189 10.22 -8.57 -20.15
C GLN A 189 11.21 -8.44 -18.99
N VAL A 190 11.39 -9.51 -18.21
CA VAL A 190 12.35 -9.55 -17.10
C VAL A 190 13.33 -10.70 -17.29
N PHE A 191 14.61 -10.38 -17.14
CA PHE A 191 15.72 -11.33 -17.20
C PHE A 191 16.54 -11.23 -15.93
N PHE A 192 17.14 -12.34 -15.53
CA PHE A 192 18.07 -12.44 -14.42
C PHE A 192 19.48 -12.63 -14.97
N GLY A 193 20.46 -12.00 -14.36
CA GLY A 193 21.88 -12.17 -14.69
C GLY A 193 22.69 -12.58 -13.46
N LEU A 194 23.77 -13.32 -13.71
CA LEU A 194 24.77 -13.69 -12.72
C LEU A 194 26.10 -13.11 -13.15
N LEU A 195 26.69 -12.28 -12.29
CA LEU A 195 28.03 -11.74 -12.49
C LEU A 195 29.03 -12.57 -11.68
N SER A 196 30.12 -12.99 -12.32
CA SER A 196 31.26 -13.58 -11.62
C SER A 196 31.81 -12.63 -10.55
N PRO A 197 32.36 -13.13 -9.45
CA PRO A 197 32.96 -12.29 -8.41
C PRO A 197 34.05 -11.38 -9.00
N ALA A 198 34.16 -10.17 -8.46
CA ALA A 198 35.26 -9.27 -8.82
C ALA A 198 36.58 -9.83 -8.28
N ASP A 199 37.67 -9.70 -9.04
CA ASP A 199 39.00 -10.29 -8.73
C ASP A 199 39.58 -9.88 -7.34
N ASP A 200 39.03 -8.86 -6.67
CA ASP A 200 39.58 -8.25 -5.45
C ASP A 200 38.91 -8.64 -4.11
N THR A 201 37.97 -9.58 -4.05
CA THR A 201 37.31 -9.92 -2.75
C THR A 201 37.24 -11.40 -2.44
N VAL A 202 38.36 -11.99 -2.03
CA VAL A 202 38.33 -13.05 -1.02
C VAL A 202 38.35 -12.34 0.34
N ASP A 203 37.18 -12.08 0.91
CA ASP A 203 37.07 -11.45 2.24
C ASP A 203 37.42 -12.48 3.34
N LEU A 204 38.72 -12.63 3.61
CA LEU A 204 39.27 -13.53 4.64
C LEU A 204 38.77 -13.21 6.07
N SER A 205 38.19 -12.02 6.30
CA SER A 205 37.66 -11.65 7.62
C SER A 205 36.40 -12.42 8.01
N ARG A 206 35.61 -12.87 7.00
CA ARG A 206 34.45 -13.75 7.21
C ARG A 206 34.83 -15.21 7.41
N VAL A 207 35.97 -15.65 6.86
CA VAL A 207 36.52 -17.00 7.03
C VAL A 207 37.04 -17.23 8.44
N LEU A 208 37.58 -16.20 9.09
CA LEU A 208 38.22 -16.30 10.40
C LEU A 208 37.33 -15.90 11.59
N GLY A 209 36.11 -15.43 11.34
CA GLY A 209 35.17 -14.96 12.39
C GLY A 209 34.39 -16.05 13.14
N CYS A 210 34.54 -17.32 12.77
CA CYS A 210 33.81 -18.44 13.37
C CYS A 210 34.72 -19.49 14.04
N ALA A 211 36.03 -19.24 14.14
CA ALA A 211 36.97 -20.20 14.69
C ALA A 211 37.22 -19.99 16.20
N GLU A 212 36.25 -20.36 17.02
CA GLU A 212 36.55 -20.92 18.34
C GLU A 212 36.24 -22.41 18.34
N ALA A 213 37.31 -23.19 18.16
CA ALA A 213 37.52 -24.58 18.57
C ALA A 213 36.44 -25.64 18.26
N ASP A 214 36.57 -26.31 17.11
CA ASP A 214 36.30 -27.75 17.03
C ASP A 214 37.14 -28.40 15.91
N GLU A 215 37.98 -29.38 16.25
CA GLU A 215 38.89 -30.08 15.32
C GLU A 215 38.16 -31.11 14.42
N SER A 216 36.83 -31.06 14.37
CA SER A 216 35.98 -31.89 13.50
C SER A 216 35.31 -31.12 12.33
N ALA A 217 35.67 -29.84 12.13
CA ALA A 217 35.02 -28.98 11.13
C ALA A 217 35.20 -29.50 9.70
N ASP A 218 34.07 -29.73 9.02
CA ASP A 218 34.01 -30.05 7.60
C ASP A 218 34.47 -28.85 6.77
N TRP A 219 35.66 -28.97 6.17
CA TRP A 219 36.28 -27.93 5.34
C TRP A 219 35.56 -27.74 3.98
N SER A 220 34.50 -28.50 3.69
CA SER A 220 33.66 -28.36 2.48
C SER A 220 33.04 -26.96 2.35
N PHE A 221 32.76 -26.28 3.47
CA PHE A 221 32.18 -24.93 3.51
C PHE A 221 33.14 -23.84 2.99
N LEU A 222 34.46 -24.03 3.12
CA LEU A 222 35.47 -23.05 2.68
C LEU A 222 35.71 -23.05 1.17
N LEU A 223 35.29 -24.10 0.47
CA LEU A 223 35.30 -24.20 -0.98
C LEU A 223 34.04 -23.58 -1.62
N ASP A 224 32.98 -23.30 -0.85
CA ASP A 224 31.72 -22.73 -1.35
C ASP A 224 31.72 -21.18 -1.36
N THR A 225 32.66 -20.55 -0.63
CA THR A 225 32.78 -19.08 -0.55
C THR A 225 33.62 -18.43 -1.65
N SER A 226 34.36 -19.21 -2.46
CA SER A 226 35.24 -18.70 -3.53
C SER A 226 34.54 -18.52 -4.89
N SER A 227 33.25 -18.81 -4.97
CA SER A 227 32.44 -18.85 -6.20
C SER A 227 31.11 -18.09 -6.09
N GLN A 228 30.98 -17.17 -5.13
CA GLN A 228 29.73 -16.45 -4.90
C GLN A 228 29.48 -15.42 -6.02
N GLU A 229 28.41 -15.63 -6.78
CA GLU A 229 28.00 -14.78 -7.89
C GLU A 229 27.09 -13.64 -7.44
N ASP A 230 27.17 -12.51 -8.13
CA ASP A 230 26.31 -11.35 -7.91
C ASP A 230 25.10 -11.40 -8.84
N GLY A 231 23.89 -11.42 -8.28
CA GLY A 231 22.63 -11.40 -9.01
C GLY A 231 22.22 -9.99 -9.44
N VAL A 232 21.78 -9.87 -10.69
CA VAL A 232 21.20 -8.65 -11.28
C VAL A 232 19.90 -8.96 -12.01
N VAL A 233 19.04 -7.96 -12.17
CA VAL A 233 17.76 -8.07 -12.88
C VAL A 233 17.70 -7.02 -13.99
N PHE A 234 17.32 -7.45 -15.19
CA PHE A 234 17.11 -6.60 -16.35
C PHE A 234 15.62 -6.53 -16.65
N LYS A 235 15.04 -5.32 -16.58
CA LYS A 235 13.62 -5.11 -16.85
C LYS A 235 13.39 -4.18 -18.03
N PHE A 236 12.64 -4.66 -19.01
CA PHE A 236 12.22 -3.94 -20.19
C PHE A 236 10.71 -3.72 -20.17
N CYS A 237 10.26 -2.54 -20.62
CA CYS A 237 8.85 -2.25 -20.82
C CYS A 237 8.62 -1.65 -22.21
N THR A 238 7.39 -1.75 -22.70
CA THR A 238 6.95 -1.11 -23.94
C THR A 238 7.00 0.42 -23.89
N SER A 239 6.93 1.00 -22.69
CA SER A 239 7.01 2.44 -22.45
C SER A 239 8.13 2.78 -21.49
N ARG A 240 9.10 3.59 -21.94
CA ARG A 240 10.19 4.12 -21.09
C ARG A 240 9.68 4.84 -19.83
N HIS A 241 8.51 5.47 -19.91
CA HIS A 241 7.92 6.23 -18.80
C HIS A 241 7.39 5.34 -17.68
N MET A 242 7.22 4.02 -17.93
CA MET A 242 6.95 3.04 -16.87
C MET A 242 8.23 2.76 -16.08
N LEU A 243 9.36 2.52 -16.78
CA LEU A 243 10.66 2.30 -16.14
C LEU A 243 11.13 3.52 -15.34
N GLN A 244 11.01 4.73 -15.91
CA GLN A 244 11.29 5.98 -15.20
C GLN A 244 10.41 6.14 -13.96
N SER A 245 9.11 5.80 -14.06
CA SER A 245 8.20 5.86 -12.92
C SER A 245 8.52 4.83 -11.86
N GLU A 246 8.96 3.64 -12.24
CA GLU A 246 9.32 2.58 -11.31
C GLU A 246 10.58 2.93 -10.52
N GLN A 247 11.60 3.47 -11.19
CA GLN A 247 12.77 4.02 -10.50
C GLN A 247 12.37 5.15 -9.54
N MET A 248 11.54 6.11 -9.98
CA MET A 248 11.06 7.20 -9.12
C MET A 248 10.34 6.67 -7.87
N VAL A 249 9.53 5.62 -8.01
CA VAL A 249 8.83 4.98 -6.88
C VAL A 249 9.81 4.25 -5.95
N ALA A 250 10.81 3.57 -6.49
CA ALA A 250 11.87 2.93 -5.71
C ALA A 250 12.68 3.95 -4.88
N GLU A 251 12.96 5.12 -5.44
CA GLU A 251 13.59 6.24 -4.73
C GLU A 251 12.67 6.78 -3.63
N LEU A 252 11.40 7.05 -3.95
CA LEU A 252 10.40 7.52 -2.99
C LEU A 252 10.20 6.53 -1.83
N ALA A 253 10.15 5.23 -2.11
CA ALA A 253 10.04 4.20 -1.08
C ALA A 253 11.16 4.31 -0.02
N ARG A 254 12.40 4.59 -0.45
CA ARG A 254 13.54 4.80 0.46
C ARG A 254 13.36 6.02 1.35
N HIS A 255 12.77 7.12 0.84
CA HIS A 255 12.47 8.30 1.65
C HIS A 255 11.45 8.00 2.77
N LEU A 256 10.56 7.03 2.54
CA LEU A 256 9.55 6.59 3.53
C LEU A 256 10.08 5.50 4.48
N GLY A 257 11.35 5.13 4.34
CA GLY A 257 11.95 4.01 5.07
C GLY A 257 11.35 2.66 4.71
N VAL A 258 10.80 2.53 3.49
CA VAL A 258 10.42 1.26 2.89
C VAL A 258 11.64 0.74 2.12
N ALA A 259 12.06 -0.50 2.36
CA ALA A 259 13.18 -1.07 1.63
C ALA A 259 12.82 -1.17 0.15
N SER A 260 13.78 -0.93 -0.75
CA SER A 260 13.57 -1.02 -2.19
C SER A 260 14.83 -1.56 -2.84
N PRO A 261 14.74 -2.32 -3.94
CA PRO A 261 15.92 -2.70 -4.70
C PRO A 261 16.66 -1.44 -5.17
N THR A 262 17.98 -1.48 -5.15
CA THR A 262 18.77 -0.49 -5.88
C THR A 262 18.45 -0.63 -7.37
N SER A 263 18.18 0.47 -8.05
CA SER A 263 17.87 0.46 -9.48
C SER A 263 18.51 1.64 -10.21
N ARG A 264 18.79 1.43 -11.50
CA ARG A 264 19.34 2.44 -12.42
C ARG A 264 18.73 2.28 -13.80
N LEU A 265 18.17 3.36 -14.33
CA LEU A 265 17.70 3.44 -15.70
C LEU A 265 18.89 3.60 -16.64
N LEU A 266 19.05 2.64 -17.55
CA LEU A 266 19.97 2.71 -18.68
C LEU A 266 19.21 3.16 -19.91
N LEU A 267 19.70 4.20 -20.57
CA LEU A 267 19.12 4.77 -21.78
C LEU A 267 20.11 4.61 -22.93
N ARG A 268 19.71 3.90 -23.99
CA ARG A 268 20.62 3.61 -25.12
C ARG A 268 21.25 4.85 -25.74
N ALA A 269 20.52 5.97 -25.75
CA ALA A 269 20.99 7.24 -26.31
C ALA A 269 22.09 7.93 -25.48
N TYR A 270 22.23 7.60 -24.19
CA TYR A 270 23.15 8.26 -23.25
C TYR A 270 24.21 7.30 -22.70
N ASP A 271 23.83 6.04 -22.51
CA ASP A 271 24.68 4.99 -21.94
C ASP A 271 25.22 4.03 -23.01
N GLY A 272 25.42 4.53 -24.24
CA GLY A 272 25.69 3.70 -25.43
C GLY A 272 26.88 2.75 -25.28
N GLU A 273 27.96 3.18 -24.61
CA GLU A 273 29.12 2.32 -24.35
C GLU A 273 28.79 1.16 -23.40
N GLU A 274 28.08 1.44 -22.30
CA GLU A 274 27.67 0.41 -21.34
C GLU A 274 26.62 -0.52 -21.95
N TRP A 275 25.69 0.03 -22.73
CA TRP A 275 24.69 -0.72 -23.49
C TRP A 275 25.35 -1.69 -24.47
N GLN A 276 26.34 -1.23 -25.24
CA GLN A 276 27.06 -2.06 -26.20
C GLN A 276 27.89 -3.15 -25.51
N ALA A 277 28.50 -2.84 -24.36
CA ALA A 277 29.20 -3.83 -23.55
C ALA A 277 28.25 -4.93 -23.05
N LEU A 278 27.07 -4.55 -22.52
CA LEU A 278 26.03 -5.50 -22.11
C LEU A 278 25.50 -6.34 -23.28
N GLU A 279 25.21 -5.72 -24.43
CA GLU A 279 24.77 -6.45 -25.63
C GLU A 279 25.82 -7.46 -26.11
N THR A 280 27.10 -7.09 -26.03
CA THR A 280 28.22 -7.97 -26.38
C THR A 280 28.37 -9.12 -25.40
N ALA A 281 28.24 -8.85 -24.09
CA ALA A 281 28.32 -9.87 -23.05
C ALA A 281 27.13 -10.84 -23.08
N ALA A 282 25.92 -10.35 -23.32
CA ALA A 282 24.73 -11.18 -23.43
C ALA A 282 24.79 -12.11 -24.66
N ARG A 283 25.57 -11.74 -25.70
CA ARG A 283 25.71 -12.50 -26.94
C ARG A 283 26.37 -13.84 -26.67
N GLY A 284 25.59 -14.91 -26.84
CA GLY A 284 26.03 -16.29 -26.58
C GLY A 284 25.67 -16.81 -25.18
N LEU A 285 25.13 -15.96 -24.31
CA LEU A 285 24.59 -16.38 -23.00
C LEU A 285 23.06 -16.51 -23.04
N CYS A 286 22.36 -15.48 -23.52
CA CYS A 286 20.90 -15.44 -23.52
C CYS A 286 20.39 -14.72 -24.77
N TYR A 287 19.91 -15.48 -25.76
CA TYR A 287 19.37 -14.93 -27.01
C TYR A 287 18.16 -14.00 -26.79
N PRO A 288 17.15 -14.35 -25.96
CA PRO A 288 16.03 -13.47 -25.68
C PRO A 288 16.43 -12.12 -25.05
N LEU A 289 17.44 -12.10 -24.18
CA LEU A 289 17.98 -10.85 -23.62
C LEU A 289 18.65 -9.99 -24.70
N CYS A 290 19.42 -10.62 -25.60
CA CYS A 290 20.02 -9.90 -26.74
C CYS A 290 18.96 -9.27 -27.64
N GLU A 291 17.89 -10.00 -27.95
CA GLU A 291 16.76 -9.51 -28.74
C GLU A 291 16.09 -8.31 -28.06
N ALA A 292 15.84 -8.39 -26.76
CA ALA A 292 15.30 -7.27 -25.99
C ALA A 292 16.20 -6.02 -26.04
N LEU A 293 17.52 -6.19 -25.89
CA LEU A 293 18.51 -5.10 -25.97
C LEU A 293 18.57 -4.44 -27.36
N GLN A 294 18.18 -5.14 -28.42
CA GLN A 294 18.15 -4.60 -29.78
C GLN A 294 16.89 -3.78 -30.07
N HIS A 295 15.75 -4.19 -29.51
CA HIS A 295 14.44 -3.59 -29.78
C HIS A 295 14.02 -2.49 -28.81
N HIS A 296 14.58 -2.46 -27.60
CA HIS A 296 14.28 -1.43 -26.61
C HIS A 296 15.33 -0.31 -26.61
N GLU A 297 14.89 0.90 -26.23
CA GLU A 297 15.76 2.08 -26.07
C GLU A 297 16.08 2.38 -24.59
N ALA A 298 15.42 1.66 -23.68
CA ALA A 298 15.54 1.85 -22.24
C ALA A 298 15.44 0.50 -21.51
N LEU A 299 16.19 0.38 -20.43
CA LEU A 299 16.28 -0.78 -19.56
C LEU A 299 16.35 -0.29 -18.12
N LEU A 300 15.55 -0.87 -17.22
CA LEU A 300 15.75 -0.68 -15.78
C LEU A 300 16.63 -1.84 -15.27
N LEU A 301 17.83 -1.50 -14.81
CA LEU A 301 18.72 -2.42 -14.14
C LEU A 301 18.38 -2.42 -12.65
N LEU A 302 18.05 -3.57 -12.07
CA LEU A 302 17.72 -3.70 -10.65
C LEU A 302 18.66 -4.68 -9.95
N GLN A 303 18.84 -4.42 -8.66
CA GLN A 303 19.46 -5.35 -7.75
C GLN A 303 18.59 -6.59 -7.58
N PHE A 304 19.20 -7.76 -7.72
CA PHE A 304 18.52 -9.00 -7.35
C PHE A 304 18.30 -9.04 -5.84
N ILE A 305 17.08 -9.37 -5.43
CA ILE A 305 16.70 -9.50 -4.02
C ILE A 305 16.40 -10.98 -3.74
N PRO A 306 17.28 -11.71 -3.03
CA PRO A 306 16.99 -13.08 -2.64
C PRO A 306 15.92 -13.06 -1.54
N GLY A 307 14.90 -13.87 -1.71
CA GLY A 307 13.76 -13.91 -0.80
C GLY A 307 12.62 -14.72 -1.39
N CYS A 308 11.52 -14.79 -0.63
CA CYS A 308 10.26 -15.35 -1.11
C CYS A 308 9.17 -14.27 -1.12
N SER A 309 8.06 -14.57 -1.78
CA SER A 309 6.90 -13.66 -1.82
C SER A 309 6.23 -13.53 -0.46
N LEU A 310 5.43 -12.47 -0.27
CA LEU A 310 4.58 -12.31 0.91
C LEU A 310 3.67 -13.53 1.14
N HIS A 311 3.25 -14.23 0.09
CA HIS A 311 2.41 -15.43 0.20
C HIS A 311 3.16 -16.61 0.86
N GLU A 312 4.47 -16.73 0.63
CA GLU A 312 5.27 -17.90 1.03
C GLU A 312 6.10 -17.70 2.30
N GLU A 313 6.30 -16.45 2.72
CA GLU A 313 7.08 -16.09 3.91
C GLU A 313 6.49 -16.69 5.20
N ARG A 314 7.33 -17.18 6.11
CA ARG A 314 6.92 -17.84 7.36
C ARG A 314 7.66 -17.29 8.58
N GLU A 315 8.96 -17.11 8.46
CA GLU A 315 9.83 -16.70 9.56
C GLU A 315 9.61 -15.25 9.98
N ALA A 316 9.24 -14.37 9.04
CA ALA A 316 8.88 -12.98 9.35
C ALA A 316 7.72 -12.86 10.35
N TRP A 317 6.88 -13.89 10.44
CA TRP A 317 5.68 -13.94 11.27
C TRP A 317 5.89 -14.68 12.59
N GLU A 318 7.12 -15.15 12.85
CA GLU A 318 7.47 -15.70 14.15
C GLU A 318 7.41 -14.61 15.24
N PRO A 319 7.12 -14.95 16.50
CA PRO A 319 6.96 -13.96 17.58
C PRO A 319 8.12 -12.98 17.73
N ARG A 320 9.36 -13.44 17.49
CA ARG A 320 10.58 -12.61 17.55
C ARG A 320 10.70 -11.55 16.45
N HIS A 321 9.93 -11.68 15.36
CA HIS A 321 10.00 -10.80 14.19
C HIS A 321 8.68 -10.08 13.91
N LEU A 322 7.57 -10.53 14.50
CA LEU A 322 6.22 -10.05 14.22
C LEU A 322 6.10 -8.53 14.25
N GLU A 323 6.52 -7.87 15.33
CA GLU A 323 6.43 -6.41 15.49
C GLU A 323 7.18 -5.65 14.39
N ALA A 324 8.42 -6.06 14.10
CA ALA A 324 9.23 -5.44 13.03
C ALA A 324 8.59 -5.65 11.66
N SER A 325 8.04 -6.83 11.40
CA SER A 325 7.40 -7.19 10.14
C SER A 325 6.12 -6.41 9.90
N VAL A 326 5.24 -6.31 10.90
CA VAL A 326 3.99 -5.54 10.77
C VAL A 326 4.26 -4.03 10.76
N GLN A 327 5.29 -3.55 11.45
CA GLN A 327 5.74 -2.16 11.30
C GLN A 327 6.19 -1.85 9.86
N ALA A 328 6.94 -2.77 9.23
CA ALA A 328 7.33 -2.64 7.83
C ALA A 328 6.12 -2.65 6.88
N LEU A 329 5.12 -3.52 7.14
CA LEU A 329 3.86 -3.52 6.40
C LEU A 329 3.08 -2.21 6.55
N GLY A 330 3.07 -1.60 7.74
CA GLY A 330 2.46 -0.29 7.95
C GLY A 330 3.10 0.78 7.06
N ARG A 331 4.43 0.78 6.94
CA ARG A 331 5.13 1.71 6.02
C ARG A 331 4.79 1.42 4.55
N LEU A 332 4.76 0.15 4.16
CA LEU A 332 4.38 -0.27 2.81
C LEU A 332 2.94 0.18 2.48
N LEU A 333 2.00 0.02 3.42
CA LEU A 333 0.62 0.44 3.20
C LEU A 333 0.53 1.94 2.90
N VAL A 334 1.22 2.80 3.66
CA VAL A 334 1.24 4.25 3.36
C VAL A 334 1.83 4.54 1.99
N LEU A 335 2.88 3.83 1.57
CA LEU A 335 3.43 3.94 0.22
C LEU A 335 2.36 3.57 -0.82
N ASP A 336 1.68 2.43 -0.68
CA ASP A 336 0.67 1.99 -1.65
C ASP A 336 -0.56 2.93 -1.68
N LEU A 337 -0.98 3.47 -0.54
CA LEU A 337 -2.04 4.50 -0.49
C LEU A 337 -1.62 5.80 -1.19
N LEU A 338 -0.36 6.23 -1.03
CA LEU A 338 0.19 7.41 -1.70
C LEU A 338 0.25 7.22 -3.22
N LEU A 339 0.67 6.03 -3.67
CA LEU A 339 0.76 5.69 -5.09
C LEU A 339 -0.60 5.42 -5.73
N GLY A 340 -1.62 5.10 -4.91
CA GLY A 340 -2.88 4.54 -5.38
C GLY A 340 -2.69 3.13 -5.97
N ASN A 341 -1.76 2.36 -5.39
CA ASN A 341 -1.36 1.04 -5.87
C ASN A 341 -2.21 -0.07 -5.24
N ALA A 342 -3.19 -0.57 -5.99
CA ALA A 342 -4.09 -1.63 -5.54
C ALA A 342 -3.54 -3.06 -5.76
N ASP A 343 -2.34 -3.18 -6.34
CA ASP A 343 -1.82 -4.45 -6.85
C ASP A 343 -0.91 -5.18 -5.87
N ARG A 344 -0.55 -4.64 -4.70
CA ARG A 344 0.35 -5.32 -3.75
C ARG A 344 -0.40 -5.99 -2.62
N LEU A 345 -0.90 -5.20 -1.68
CA LEU A 345 -1.59 -5.71 -0.49
C LEU A 345 -3.08 -5.99 -0.79
N PRO A 346 -3.62 -7.13 -0.35
CA PRO A 346 -5.06 -7.35 -0.34
C PRO A 346 -5.73 -6.46 0.71
N LEU A 347 -6.66 -5.60 0.28
CA LEU A 347 -7.46 -4.75 1.17
C LEU A 347 -8.91 -4.68 0.65
N PRO A 348 -9.74 -5.70 0.98
CA PRO A 348 -11.17 -5.69 0.66
C PRO A 348 -11.90 -4.41 1.04
N SER A 349 -11.52 -3.76 2.15
CA SER A 349 -12.09 -2.47 2.57
C SER A 349 -11.88 -1.34 1.55
N LEU A 350 -10.85 -1.44 0.70
CA LEU A 350 -10.57 -0.54 -0.42
C LEU A 350 -10.95 -1.13 -1.78
N GLY A 351 -11.45 -2.36 -1.82
CA GLY A 351 -11.67 -3.13 -3.06
C GLY A 351 -10.39 -3.63 -3.72
N TRP A 352 -9.28 -3.69 -2.99
CA TRP A 352 -7.99 -4.13 -3.51
C TRP A 352 -7.87 -5.64 -3.40
N ARG A 353 -7.65 -6.32 -4.54
CA ARG A 353 -7.42 -7.77 -4.56
C ARG A 353 -6.02 -8.14 -4.07
N GLY A 354 -5.04 -7.28 -4.32
CA GLY A 354 -3.63 -7.54 -4.05
C GLY A 354 -3.00 -8.57 -5.00
N ASN A 355 -1.68 -8.55 -5.07
CA ASN A 355 -0.83 -9.56 -5.69
C ASN A 355 0.40 -9.72 -4.78
N PRO A 356 0.41 -10.73 -3.90
CA PRO A 356 1.47 -10.90 -2.91
C PRO A 356 2.84 -11.21 -3.52
N SER A 357 2.92 -11.58 -4.80
CA SER A 357 4.19 -11.75 -5.51
C SER A 357 4.93 -10.43 -5.72
N ASN A 358 4.23 -9.29 -5.64
CA ASN A 358 4.83 -7.95 -5.75
C ASN A 358 5.42 -7.43 -4.42
N VAL A 359 5.49 -8.29 -3.40
CA VAL A 359 6.14 -8.01 -2.12
C VAL A 359 7.06 -9.16 -1.80
N LEU A 360 8.36 -8.89 -1.76
CA LEU A 360 9.39 -9.87 -1.41
C LEU A 360 9.81 -9.70 0.03
N TRP A 361 10.18 -10.81 0.66
CA TRP A 361 10.71 -10.82 2.01
C TRP A 361 12.13 -11.40 1.99
N SER A 362 13.12 -10.58 2.31
CA SER A 362 14.55 -10.92 2.15
C SER A 362 15.25 -11.08 3.50
N SER A 363 16.07 -12.13 3.61
CA SER A 363 16.93 -12.40 4.77
C SER A 363 18.33 -11.77 4.68
N THR A 364 18.68 -11.12 3.56
CA THR A 364 20.03 -10.58 3.32
C THR A 364 20.07 -9.06 3.29
N GLY A 365 20.97 -8.43 4.06
CA GLY A 365 21.19 -6.97 4.11
C GLY A 365 22.06 -6.55 5.30
N PRO A 366 22.60 -5.30 5.34
CA PRO A 366 23.50 -4.86 6.42
C PRO A 366 22.81 -4.96 7.80
N ALA A 367 23.55 -5.52 8.75
CA ALA A 367 23.13 -6.07 10.04
C ALA A 367 22.51 -5.08 11.06
N ALA A 368 22.25 -3.83 10.69
CA ALA A 368 21.88 -2.76 11.62
C ALA A 368 20.36 -2.67 11.92
N ILE A 369 19.50 -3.41 11.22
CA ILE A 369 18.06 -3.46 11.49
C ILE A 369 17.67 -4.92 11.65
N THR A 370 17.19 -5.27 12.84
CA THR A 370 16.74 -6.61 13.24
C THR A 370 15.65 -7.13 12.30
N GLY A 371 15.88 -8.28 11.66
CA GLY A 371 14.84 -9.04 10.95
C GLY A 371 14.82 -8.89 9.43
N ARG A 372 14.17 -9.87 8.79
CA ARG A 372 13.97 -9.95 7.34
C ARG A 372 13.26 -8.69 6.81
N ARG A 373 13.63 -8.22 5.62
CA ARG A 373 13.16 -6.95 5.04
C ARG A 373 11.97 -7.17 4.08
N CYS A 374 10.90 -6.41 4.30
CA CYS A 374 9.81 -6.23 3.34
C CYS A 374 10.28 -5.33 2.19
N VAL A 375 10.42 -5.89 0.99
CA VAL A 375 10.90 -5.21 -0.22
C VAL A 375 9.82 -5.28 -1.29
N PRO A 376 9.11 -4.18 -1.56
CA PRO A 376 8.03 -4.20 -2.51
C PRO A 376 8.58 -3.91 -3.91
N ILE A 377 8.09 -4.61 -4.91
CA ILE A 377 8.58 -4.57 -6.30
C ILE A 377 7.45 -4.17 -7.26
N ASP A 378 7.77 -3.85 -8.50
CA ASP A 378 6.79 -3.63 -9.56
C ASP A 378 5.74 -2.53 -9.27
N ALA A 379 6.15 -1.40 -8.67
CA ALA A 379 5.25 -0.25 -8.49
C ALA A 379 5.56 0.92 -9.40
N VAL A 380 4.49 1.56 -9.86
CA VAL A 380 4.53 2.77 -10.70
C VAL A 380 3.44 3.74 -10.26
N VAL A 381 3.61 5.02 -10.58
CA VAL A 381 2.53 6.00 -10.46
C VAL A 381 1.73 5.97 -11.76
N ALA A 382 0.46 5.59 -11.66
CA ALA A 382 -0.43 5.55 -12.80
C ALA A 382 -0.56 6.94 -13.45
N ARG A 383 -0.40 7.00 -14.77
CA ARG A 383 -0.45 8.26 -15.52
C ARG A 383 -1.84 8.91 -15.49
N ARG A 384 -2.91 8.14 -15.69
CA ARG A 384 -4.30 8.66 -15.76
C ARG A 384 -5.27 7.63 -15.19
N PRO A 385 -5.39 7.51 -13.87
CA PRO A 385 -6.43 6.68 -13.27
C PRO A 385 -7.83 7.25 -13.60
N PRO A 386 -8.87 6.41 -13.76
CA PRO A 386 -10.23 6.89 -14.05
C PRO A 386 -10.77 7.77 -12.91
N LYS A 387 -11.14 9.03 -13.20
CA LYS A 387 -11.46 10.05 -12.18
C LYS A 387 -12.51 9.62 -11.15
N LEU A 388 -13.60 8.98 -11.59
CA LEU A 388 -14.66 8.53 -10.68
C LEU A 388 -14.16 7.45 -9.71
N LEU A 389 -13.36 6.50 -10.21
CA LEU A 389 -12.74 5.47 -9.37
C LEU A 389 -11.74 6.07 -8.39
N VAL A 390 -11.02 7.13 -8.79
CA VAL A 390 -10.10 7.86 -7.89
C VAL A 390 -10.86 8.51 -6.73
N GLN A 391 -11.96 9.22 -7.02
CA GLN A 391 -12.74 9.92 -5.99
C GLN A 391 -13.37 8.94 -4.98
N GLU A 392 -13.95 7.85 -5.47
CA GLU A 392 -14.51 6.82 -4.59
C GLU A 392 -13.42 6.14 -3.75
N ALA A 393 -12.28 5.82 -4.37
CA ALA A 393 -11.14 5.26 -3.67
C ALA A 393 -10.56 6.24 -2.63
N ASP A 394 -10.46 7.53 -2.93
CA ASP A 394 -9.97 8.56 -2.02
C ASP A 394 -10.81 8.63 -0.73
N GLY A 395 -12.14 8.58 -0.85
CA GLY A 395 -13.02 8.55 0.32
C GLY A 395 -12.81 7.32 1.21
N LYS A 396 -12.66 6.14 0.59
CA LYS A 396 -12.38 4.89 1.32
C LYS A 396 -10.99 4.89 1.96
N VAL A 397 -9.98 5.43 1.27
CA VAL A 397 -8.60 5.57 1.75
C VAL A 397 -8.55 6.48 2.97
N GLY A 398 -9.19 7.66 2.92
CA GLY A 398 -9.24 8.59 4.05
C GLY A 398 -9.87 7.93 5.29
N ARG A 399 -11.01 7.26 5.11
CA ARG A 399 -11.69 6.53 6.18
C ARG A 399 -10.83 5.42 6.79
N LEU A 400 -10.27 4.55 5.95
CA LEU A 400 -9.46 3.43 6.43
C LEU A 400 -8.24 3.93 7.20
N LEU A 401 -7.55 4.94 6.68
CA LEU A 401 -6.33 5.45 7.29
C LEU A 401 -6.62 6.19 8.60
N GLU A 402 -7.66 7.03 8.67
CA GLU A 402 -8.08 7.69 9.90
C GLU A 402 -8.36 6.65 11.00
N LEU A 403 -9.16 5.64 10.67
CA LEU A 403 -9.51 4.58 11.62
C LEU A 403 -8.29 3.76 12.03
N ALA A 404 -7.47 3.30 11.08
CA ALA A 404 -6.28 2.53 11.38
C ALA A 404 -5.25 3.30 12.22
N LEU A 405 -5.16 4.63 12.08
CA LEU A 405 -4.26 5.45 12.90
C LEU A 405 -4.76 5.66 14.32
N LEU A 406 -6.08 5.78 14.48
CA LEU A 406 -6.69 6.27 15.72
C LEU A 406 -7.40 5.20 16.52
N ASP A 407 -7.61 4.00 15.99
CA ASP A 407 -8.39 2.95 16.64
C ASP A 407 -7.72 1.58 16.46
N ALA A 408 -7.29 0.98 17.57
CA ALA A 408 -6.56 -0.29 17.56
C ALA A 408 -7.37 -1.44 16.94
N PRO A 409 -8.67 -1.62 17.24
CA PRO A 409 -9.51 -2.61 16.53
C PRO A 409 -9.55 -2.38 15.00
N SER A 410 -9.67 -1.13 14.56
CA SER A 410 -9.63 -0.79 13.12
C SER A 410 -8.28 -1.09 12.48
N ALA A 411 -7.19 -0.80 13.19
CA ALA A 411 -5.83 -1.07 12.74
C ALA A 411 -5.58 -2.57 12.61
N PHE A 412 -6.10 -3.33 13.57
CA PHE A 412 -6.07 -4.78 13.56
C PHE A 412 -6.85 -5.37 12.38
N GLU A 413 -8.06 -4.88 12.09
CA GLU A 413 -8.85 -5.27 10.92
C GLU A 413 -8.07 -5.00 9.61
N ALA A 414 -7.51 -3.80 9.45
CA ALA A 414 -6.72 -3.45 8.28
C ALA A 414 -5.45 -4.31 8.14
N LEU A 415 -4.78 -4.62 9.25
CA LEU A 415 -3.61 -5.50 9.26
C LEU A 415 -4.00 -6.94 8.88
N GLN A 416 -5.11 -7.47 9.41
CA GLN A 416 -5.62 -8.80 9.06
C GLN A 416 -5.96 -8.89 7.57
N GLU A 417 -6.60 -7.86 7.01
CA GLU A 417 -6.83 -7.77 5.56
C GLU A 417 -5.50 -7.83 4.79
N ALA A 418 -4.53 -6.97 5.14
CA ALA A 418 -3.26 -6.85 4.44
C ALA A 418 -2.42 -8.15 4.43
N VAL A 419 -2.56 -9.00 5.46
CA VAL A 419 -1.84 -10.28 5.54
C VAL A 419 -2.70 -11.50 5.19
N SER A 420 -3.94 -11.30 4.75
CA SER A 420 -4.91 -12.38 4.50
C SER A 420 -4.45 -13.40 3.45
N CYS A 421 -3.54 -13.01 2.56
CA CYS A 421 -2.93 -13.90 1.57
C CYS A 421 -1.86 -14.84 2.14
N ASN A 422 -1.49 -14.71 3.41
CA ASN A 422 -0.47 -15.54 4.06
C ASN A 422 -1.03 -16.16 5.35
N LEU A 423 -1.13 -17.49 5.37
CA LEU A 423 -1.68 -18.23 6.51
C LEU A 423 -0.88 -18.05 7.81
N SER A 424 0.46 -18.08 7.73
CA SER A 424 1.33 -17.90 8.90
C SER A 424 1.20 -16.50 9.49
N ALA A 425 1.15 -15.48 8.64
CA ALA A 425 0.94 -14.09 9.04
C ALA A 425 -0.44 -13.88 9.65
N ALA A 426 -1.49 -14.36 8.98
CA ALA A 426 -2.87 -14.23 9.46
C ALA A 426 -3.08 -14.89 10.82
N LEU A 427 -2.50 -16.08 11.04
CA LEU A 427 -2.53 -16.76 12.34
C LEU A 427 -1.73 -16.01 13.40
N ALA A 428 -0.52 -15.53 13.08
CA ALA A 428 0.32 -14.80 14.03
C ALA A 428 -0.36 -13.50 14.49
N VAL A 429 -0.90 -12.72 13.56
CA VAL A 429 -1.64 -11.48 13.85
C VAL A 429 -2.89 -11.80 14.67
N SER A 430 -3.69 -12.80 14.25
CA SER A 430 -4.93 -13.15 14.96
C SER A 430 -4.68 -13.62 16.39
N ASN A 431 -3.60 -14.37 16.62
CA ASN A 431 -3.20 -14.83 17.96
C ASN A 431 -2.71 -13.69 18.85
N ALA A 432 -2.12 -12.63 18.27
CA ALA A 432 -1.68 -11.47 19.03
C ALA A 432 -2.88 -10.65 19.54
N GLY A 433 -3.91 -10.46 18.69
CA GLY A 433 -5.12 -9.71 19.04
C GLY A 433 -5.01 -8.19 18.82
N ALA A 434 -6.13 -7.49 19.01
CA ALA A 434 -6.26 -6.07 18.68
C ALA A 434 -5.46 -5.12 19.61
N ASP A 435 -5.34 -5.47 20.89
CA ASP A 435 -4.62 -4.67 21.90
C ASP A 435 -3.14 -5.12 22.04
N SER A 436 -2.57 -5.66 20.97
CA SER A 436 -1.21 -6.23 21.00
C SER A 436 -0.14 -5.23 20.59
N PRO A 437 1.12 -5.43 21.06
CA PRO A 437 2.28 -4.68 20.57
C PRO A 437 2.46 -4.75 19.06
N ALA A 438 1.98 -5.81 18.40
CA ALA A 438 2.01 -5.94 16.95
C ALA A 438 1.11 -4.88 16.27
N VAL A 439 -0.09 -4.62 16.79
CA VAL A 439 -0.97 -3.57 16.25
C VAL A 439 -0.38 -2.18 16.49
N GLU A 440 0.20 -1.95 17.68
CA GLU A 440 0.91 -0.71 17.97
C GLU A 440 2.10 -0.50 17.02
N ALA A 441 2.86 -1.55 16.73
CA ALA A 441 3.99 -1.52 15.80
C ALA A 441 3.52 -1.24 14.35
N PHE A 442 2.42 -1.85 13.91
CA PHE A 442 1.80 -1.54 12.61
C PHE A 442 1.40 -0.06 12.52
N GLN A 443 0.71 0.46 13.52
CA GLN A 443 0.35 1.88 13.59
C GLN A 443 1.58 2.80 13.64
N ALA A 444 2.63 2.40 14.36
CA ALA A 444 3.89 3.14 14.38
C ALA A 444 4.53 3.19 12.98
N GLY A 445 4.41 2.11 12.21
CA GLY A 445 4.79 2.07 10.79
C GLY A 445 4.00 3.07 9.95
N LEU A 446 2.66 3.10 10.09
CA LEU A 446 1.78 4.05 9.41
C LEU A 446 2.17 5.50 9.74
N ARG A 447 2.26 5.84 11.03
CA ARG A 447 2.61 7.20 11.50
C ARG A 447 3.97 7.63 10.97
N ARG A 448 4.97 6.75 11.07
CA ARG A 448 6.33 7.10 10.64
C ARG A 448 6.43 7.33 9.15
N ALA A 449 5.77 6.50 8.33
CA ALA A 449 5.76 6.73 6.89
C ALA A 449 5.00 8.03 6.55
N LEU A 450 3.86 8.32 7.18
CA LEU A 450 3.11 9.56 6.95
C LEU A 450 3.92 10.81 7.30
N GLU A 451 4.59 10.83 8.45
CA GLU A 451 5.51 11.92 8.83
C GLU A 451 6.53 12.19 7.73
N LEU A 452 7.16 11.14 7.20
CA LEU A 452 8.18 11.24 6.15
C LEU A 452 7.57 11.75 4.83
N VAL A 453 6.42 11.24 4.38
CA VAL A 453 5.79 11.77 3.15
C VAL A 453 5.43 13.25 3.31
N LEU A 454 4.93 13.65 4.48
CA LEU A 454 4.52 15.02 4.76
C LEU A 454 5.70 15.99 4.83
N GLN A 455 6.88 15.52 5.24
CA GLN A 455 8.12 16.29 5.15
C GLN A 455 8.50 16.56 3.68
N GLU A 456 8.32 15.59 2.80
CA GLU A 456 8.63 15.69 1.35
C GLU A 456 7.58 16.48 0.56
N GLN A 457 6.42 16.80 1.15
CA GLN A 457 5.33 17.50 0.46
C GLN A 457 5.80 18.79 -0.23
N GLY A 458 6.54 19.63 0.49
CA GLY A 458 7.00 20.92 -0.03
C GLY A 458 7.93 20.77 -1.24
N LEU A 459 8.78 19.74 -1.25
CA LEU A 459 9.66 19.43 -2.38
C LEU A 459 8.83 19.04 -3.61
N LEU A 460 7.89 18.12 -3.45
CA LEU A 460 7.03 17.65 -4.55
C LEU A 460 6.15 18.77 -5.12
N GLU A 461 5.60 19.64 -4.27
CA GLU A 461 4.82 20.81 -4.67
C GLU A 461 5.67 21.82 -5.45
N MET A 462 6.89 22.09 -4.98
CA MET A 462 7.82 23.01 -5.63
C MET A 462 8.20 22.51 -7.03
N ILE A 463 8.62 21.25 -7.16
CA ILE A 463 8.98 20.65 -8.46
C ILE A 463 7.78 20.66 -9.41
N ALA A 464 6.60 20.24 -8.95
CA ALA A 464 5.39 20.24 -9.77
C ALA A 464 4.98 21.66 -10.19
N GLY A 465 5.10 22.65 -9.31
CA GLY A 465 4.80 24.05 -9.59
C GLY A 465 5.73 24.65 -10.65
N VAL A 466 7.03 24.40 -10.52
CA VAL A 466 8.05 24.88 -11.46
C VAL A 466 7.85 24.25 -12.85
N ILE A 467 7.67 22.93 -12.94
CA ILE A 467 7.44 22.24 -14.21
C ILE A 467 6.15 22.74 -14.88
N ARG A 468 5.08 22.93 -14.09
CA ARG A 468 3.82 23.48 -14.60
C ARG A 468 4.01 24.86 -15.22
N SER A 469 4.74 25.75 -14.55
CA SER A 469 5.04 27.08 -15.08
C SER A 469 5.78 26.98 -16.43
N TRP A 470 6.74 26.07 -16.56
CA TRP A 470 7.46 25.89 -17.83
C TRP A 470 6.54 25.41 -18.96
N LEU A 471 5.63 24.48 -18.67
CA LEU A 471 4.68 23.97 -19.64
C LEU A 471 3.63 25.03 -20.01
N ASP A 472 3.16 25.83 -19.06
CA ASP A 472 2.23 26.95 -19.32
C ASP A 472 2.86 27.98 -20.26
N ASP A 473 4.12 28.38 -20.02
CA ASP A 473 4.88 29.28 -20.89
C ASP A 473 5.07 28.69 -22.29
N PHE A 474 5.43 27.40 -22.36
CA PHE A 474 5.55 26.65 -23.62
C PHE A 474 4.23 26.65 -24.40
N HIS A 475 3.12 26.29 -23.75
CA HIS A 475 1.81 26.24 -24.39
C HIS A 475 1.35 27.64 -24.85
N ALA A 476 1.64 28.69 -24.08
CA ALA A 476 1.32 30.07 -24.47
C ALA A 476 2.09 30.49 -25.73
N ASP A 477 3.41 30.22 -25.75
CA ASP A 477 4.27 30.52 -26.88
C ASP A 477 3.92 29.72 -28.15
N MET A 478 3.72 28.41 -28.02
CA MET A 478 3.37 27.56 -29.17
C MET A 478 1.99 27.90 -29.76
N ARG A 479 1.04 28.39 -28.94
CA ARG A 479 -0.25 28.90 -29.44
C ARG A 479 -0.08 30.16 -30.29
N ALA A 480 0.87 31.03 -29.94
CA ALA A 480 1.19 32.22 -30.73
C ALA A 480 1.83 31.83 -32.09
N VAL A 481 2.69 30.81 -32.09
CA VAL A 481 3.41 30.36 -33.29
C VAL A 481 2.55 29.50 -34.23
N ALA A 482 1.76 28.56 -33.70
CA ALA A 482 0.96 27.62 -34.49
C ALA A 482 -0.41 28.17 -34.91
N GLY A 483 -0.78 29.36 -34.44
CA GLY A 483 -2.07 30.01 -34.66
C GLY A 483 -3.18 29.48 -33.73
N ALA A 484 -4.07 30.37 -33.29
CA ALA A 484 -5.13 30.12 -32.29
C ALA A 484 -6.21 29.10 -32.69
N ALA A 485 -6.12 28.48 -33.87
CA ALA A 485 -7.05 27.46 -34.34
C ALA A 485 -6.73 26.10 -33.69
N ALA A 486 -7.05 25.97 -32.41
CA ALA A 486 -7.02 24.69 -31.70
C ALA A 486 -8.26 24.57 -30.81
N LYS A 487 -9.10 23.57 -31.12
CA LYS A 487 -10.03 22.98 -30.14
C LYS A 487 -9.27 22.69 -28.84
N LYS A 488 -9.93 22.75 -27.67
CA LYS A 488 -9.42 22.25 -26.38
C LYS A 488 -9.00 20.77 -26.54
N LEU A 489 -7.76 20.53 -26.96
CA LEU A 489 -7.12 19.23 -26.99
C LEU A 489 -6.53 18.97 -25.60
N SER A 490 -6.36 17.72 -25.23
CA SER A 490 -5.52 17.39 -24.08
C SER A 490 -4.06 17.73 -24.40
N GLU A 491 -3.29 18.14 -23.40
CA GLU A 491 -1.89 18.58 -23.57
C GLU A 491 -1.04 17.54 -24.30
N THR A 492 -1.25 16.24 -24.04
CA THR A 492 -0.59 15.15 -24.80
C THR A 492 -0.90 15.19 -26.30
N ARG A 493 -2.16 15.41 -26.69
CA ARG A 493 -2.55 15.48 -28.09
C ARG A 493 -2.03 16.75 -28.75
N GLU A 494 -1.88 17.82 -27.99
CA GLU A 494 -1.27 19.05 -28.45
C GLU A 494 0.22 18.87 -28.72
N ILE A 495 1.00 18.30 -27.79
CA ILE A 495 2.42 18.01 -28.00
C ILE A 495 2.62 17.09 -29.22
N GLN A 496 1.80 16.05 -29.36
CA GLN A 496 1.84 15.17 -30.54
C GLN A 496 1.49 15.92 -31.84
N ARG A 497 0.49 16.80 -31.82
CA ARG A 497 0.14 17.65 -32.97
C ARG A 497 1.29 18.56 -33.35
N LEU A 498 1.93 19.21 -32.38
CA LEU A 498 3.06 20.11 -32.60
C LEU A 498 4.27 19.34 -33.18
N ASN A 499 4.60 18.18 -32.63
CA ASN A 499 5.65 17.31 -33.19
C ASN A 499 5.34 16.89 -34.64
N ARG A 500 4.08 16.57 -34.96
CA ARG A 500 3.69 16.29 -36.35
C ARG A 500 3.80 17.54 -37.23
N ALA A 501 3.39 18.71 -36.75
CA ALA A 501 3.45 19.96 -37.50
C ALA A 501 4.90 20.39 -37.79
N ALA A 502 5.83 20.14 -36.85
CA ALA A 502 7.26 20.41 -37.01
C ALA A 502 7.92 19.64 -38.16
N THR A 503 7.31 18.55 -38.64
CA THR A 503 7.81 17.87 -39.86
C THR A 503 7.59 18.71 -41.12
N ARG A 504 6.62 19.63 -41.12
CA ARG A 504 6.21 20.42 -42.29
C ARG A 504 6.43 21.93 -42.15
N GLN A 505 6.61 22.43 -40.93
CA GLN A 505 6.76 23.86 -40.64
C GLN A 505 8.05 24.11 -39.87
N ASP A 506 9.01 24.77 -40.52
CA ASP A 506 10.34 25.01 -39.95
C ASP A 506 10.29 25.91 -38.71
N LEU A 507 9.43 26.93 -38.70
CA LEU A 507 9.25 27.80 -37.53
C LEU A 507 8.82 27.03 -36.28
N ILE A 508 7.89 26.08 -36.42
CA ILE A 508 7.46 25.21 -35.31
C ILE A 508 8.62 24.29 -34.88
N ARG A 509 9.37 23.74 -35.84
CA ARG A 509 10.51 22.86 -35.54
C ARG A 509 11.59 23.58 -34.75
N GLU A 510 11.98 24.78 -35.20
CA GLU A 510 12.97 25.62 -34.53
C GLU A 510 12.51 26.00 -33.12
N ARG A 511 11.24 26.41 -32.97
CA ARG A 511 10.68 26.78 -31.68
C ARG A 511 10.63 25.61 -30.69
N LEU A 512 10.20 24.42 -31.14
CA LEU A 512 10.27 23.20 -30.33
C LEU A 512 11.70 22.84 -29.93
N GLY A 513 12.67 23.00 -30.83
CA GLY A 513 14.09 22.80 -30.56
C GLY A 513 14.59 23.74 -29.46
N SER A 514 14.25 25.03 -29.55
CA SER A 514 14.57 26.04 -28.54
C SER A 514 14.00 25.67 -27.16
N TRP A 515 12.73 25.24 -27.10
CA TRP A 515 12.11 24.84 -25.83
C TRP A 515 12.73 23.60 -25.22
N ARG A 516 13.08 22.59 -26.03
CA ARG A 516 13.80 21.41 -25.53
C ARG A 516 15.16 21.79 -24.94
N ALA A 517 15.88 22.74 -25.54
CA ALA A 517 17.15 23.24 -24.99
C ALA A 517 16.94 23.97 -23.65
N VAL A 518 15.97 24.90 -23.59
CA VAL A 518 15.63 25.64 -22.37
C VAL A 518 15.24 24.70 -21.24
N LEU A 519 14.41 23.69 -21.51
CA LEU A 519 13.98 22.72 -20.50
C LEU A 519 15.13 21.88 -19.96
N ARG A 520 16.12 21.48 -20.79
CA ARG A 520 17.32 20.77 -20.29
C ARG A 520 18.11 21.61 -19.31
N GLU A 521 18.38 22.87 -19.66
CA GLU A 521 19.12 23.80 -18.81
C GLU A 521 18.37 24.09 -17.50
N LYS A 522 17.08 24.39 -17.59
CA LYS A 522 16.22 24.65 -16.42
C LYS A 522 16.09 23.41 -15.53
N SER A 523 16.01 22.21 -16.09
CA SER A 523 15.95 20.96 -15.32
C SER A 523 17.18 20.75 -14.45
N ALA A 524 18.38 21.03 -14.97
CA ALA A 524 19.61 20.94 -14.18
C ALA A 524 19.62 21.92 -12.99
N THR A 525 19.03 23.10 -13.17
CA THR A 525 18.88 24.08 -12.09
C THR A 525 17.85 23.65 -11.05
N LEU A 526 16.74 23.06 -11.49
CA LEU A 526 15.72 22.53 -10.59
C LEU A 526 16.24 21.38 -9.74
N LEU A 527 17.03 20.46 -10.31
CA LEU A 527 17.63 19.35 -9.56
C LEU A 527 18.60 19.86 -8.48
N ARG A 528 19.44 20.86 -8.78
CA ARG A 528 20.29 21.51 -7.76
C ARG A 528 19.46 22.16 -6.64
N ALA A 529 18.35 22.82 -6.99
CA ALA A 529 17.48 23.42 -5.99
C ALA A 529 16.78 22.36 -5.11
N ALA A 530 16.50 21.17 -5.66
CA ALA A 530 16.04 20.02 -4.90
C ALA A 530 17.13 19.48 -3.96
N ASP A 531 18.39 19.41 -4.43
CA ASP A 531 19.54 19.02 -3.60
C ASP A 531 19.69 19.95 -2.39
N ASP A 532 19.72 21.26 -2.63
CA ASP A 532 19.77 22.28 -1.59
C ASP A 532 18.56 22.21 -0.62
N TRP A 533 17.40 21.74 -1.09
CA TRP A 533 16.24 21.53 -0.23
C TRP A 533 16.45 20.33 0.69
N CYS A 534 16.90 19.18 0.15
CA CYS A 534 17.16 17.97 0.93
C CYS A 534 18.23 18.19 1.99
N GLU A 535 19.33 18.88 1.65
CA GLU A 535 20.38 19.23 2.61
C GLU A 535 19.86 20.05 3.79
N ARG A 536 19.03 21.07 3.52
CA ARG A 536 18.44 21.93 4.57
C ARG A 536 17.46 21.21 5.47
N HIS A 537 16.77 20.20 4.97
CA HIS A 537 15.75 19.45 5.71
C HIS A 537 16.26 18.12 6.28
N SER A 538 17.56 17.82 6.12
CA SER A 538 18.16 16.53 6.51
C SER A 538 17.41 15.33 5.91
N ALA A 539 16.85 15.51 4.71
CA ALA A 539 16.18 14.45 3.99
C ALA A 539 17.22 13.48 3.41
N PRO A 540 16.84 12.21 3.14
CA PRO A 540 17.69 11.32 2.35
C PRO A 540 18.01 11.93 0.97
N ALA A 541 19.03 11.38 0.31
CA ALA A 541 19.51 11.86 -0.99
C ALA A 541 18.37 12.15 -1.98
N VAL A 542 18.48 13.23 -2.75
CA VAL A 542 17.43 13.70 -3.67
C VAL A 542 16.88 12.62 -4.58
N LEU A 543 15.57 12.68 -4.80
CA LEU A 543 14.90 11.98 -5.89
C LEU A 543 15.53 12.40 -7.22
N SER A 544 16.17 11.46 -7.91
CA SER A 544 16.97 11.76 -9.09
C SER A 544 16.11 12.24 -10.27
N PHE A 545 14.84 11.78 -10.29
CA PHE A 545 13.94 11.90 -11.44
C PHE A 545 14.63 11.48 -12.75
N ALA A 546 15.50 10.46 -12.69
CA ALA A 546 16.33 10.03 -13.81
C ALA A 546 15.49 9.77 -15.07
N GLY A 547 15.93 10.35 -16.18
CA GLY A 547 15.23 10.29 -17.46
C GLY A 547 14.00 11.20 -17.56
N PHE A 548 13.41 11.67 -16.46
CA PHE A 548 12.36 12.69 -16.50
C PHE A 548 12.94 14.11 -16.58
N LEU A 549 13.99 14.37 -15.79
CA LEU A 549 14.67 15.65 -15.71
C LEU A 549 16.18 15.48 -15.96
N GLY A 550 16.85 16.59 -16.21
CA GLY A 550 18.30 16.65 -16.33
C GLY A 550 18.82 16.35 -17.74
N ALA A 551 20.13 16.12 -17.85
CA ALA A 551 20.82 15.93 -19.12
C ALA A 551 20.40 14.63 -19.84
N THR A 552 19.97 13.63 -19.07
CA THR A 552 19.57 12.31 -19.55
C THR A 552 18.11 12.23 -19.99
N ALA A 553 17.34 13.32 -19.91
CA ALA A 553 15.95 13.36 -20.38
C ALA A 553 15.88 13.32 -21.93
N PRO A 554 15.41 12.22 -22.56
CA PRO A 554 15.52 12.09 -24.01
C PRO A 554 14.57 13.01 -24.79
N ASP A 555 13.35 13.26 -24.29
CA ASP A 555 12.45 14.31 -24.79
C ASP A 555 11.98 15.20 -23.63
N PRO A 556 12.75 16.25 -23.27
CA PRO A 556 12.51 17.09 -22.10
C PRO A 556 11.09 17.67 -21.99
N LEU A 557 10.41 17.87 -23.13
CA LEU A 557 9.01 18.34 -23.15
C LEU A 557 8.04 17.25 -22.69
N VAL A 558 8.15 16.07 -23.29
CA VAL A 558 7.29 14.93 -22.97
C VAL A 558 7.62 14.40 -21.57
N ASP A 559 8.90 14.30 -21.23
CA ASP A 559 9.38 13.82 -19.95
C ASP A 559 8.93 14.73 -18.79
N ALA A 560 9.07 16.07 -18.94
CA ALA A 560 8.54 17.02 -17.96
C ALA A 560 7.01 16.91 -17.80
N TYR A 561 6.28 16.74 -18.90
CA TYR A 561 4.83 16.51 -18.87
C TYR A 561 4.46 15.21 -18.12
N GLU A 562 5.13 14.11 -18.45
CA GLU A 562 4.89 12.80 -17.82
C GLU A 562 5.20 12.80 -16.32
N LEU A 563 6.24 13.53 -15.91
CA LEU A 563 6.56 13.75 -14.50
C LEU A 563 5.50 14.60 -13.81
N LEU A 564 5.11 15.74 -14.39
CA LEU A 564 4.11 16.64 -13.79
C LEU A 564 2.80 15.90 -13.51
N VAL A 565 2.31 15.11 -14.46
CA VAL A 565 1.06 14.37 -14.31
C VAL A 565 1.13 13.39 -13.14
N ARG A 566 2.28 12.71 -12.94
CA ARG A 566 2.48 11.78 -11.82
C ARG A 566 2.62 12.50 -10.49
N LEU A 567 3.38 13.59 -10.44
CA LEU A 567 3.48 14.44 -9.26
C LEU A 567 2.10 14.98 -8.84
N GLN A 568 1.26 15.35 -9.81
CA GLN A 568 -0.12 15.75 -9.52
C GLN A 568 -0.96 14.62 -8.89
N GLN A 569 -0.77 13.37 -9.31
CA GLN A 569 -1.44 12.22 -8.66
C GLN A 569 -0.93 12.02 -7.23
N LEU A 570 0.39 12.04 -7.03
CA LEU A 570 0.99 11.92 -5.70
C LEU A 570 0.50 13.03 -4.75
N LEU A 571 0.51 14.29 -5.21
CA LEU A 571 0.04 15.43 -4.43
C LEU A 571 -1.47 15.37 -4.15
N ALA A 572 -2.28 14.83 -5.06
CA ALA A 572 -3.69 14.64 -4.81
C ALA A 572 -3.94 13.61 -3.70
N ARG A 573 -3.26 12.46 -3.75
CA ARG A 573 -3.33 11.42 -2.71
C ARG A 573 -2.77 11.91 -1.38
N LEU A 574 -1.66 12.66 -1.40
CA LEU A 574 -1.04 13.22 -0.21
C LEU A 574 -1.99 14.13 0.58
N ARG A 575 -2.87 14.87 -0.09
CA ARG A 575 -3.91 15.66 0.60
C ARG A 575 -4.88 14.79 1.39
N VAL A 576 -5.28 13.64 0.85
CA VAL A 576 -6.14 12.68 1.55
C VAL A 576 -5.41 12.11 2.78
N LEU A 577 -4.14 11.73 2.61
CA LEU A 577 -3.31 11.21 3.70
C LEU A 577 -3.07 12.25 4.80
N ARG A 578 -2.87 13.52 4.44
CA ARG A 578 -2.71 14.63 5.38
C ARG A 578 -3.92 14.79 6.30
N LEU A 579 -5.14 14.71 5.75
CA LEU A 579 -6.36 14.83 6.55
C LEU A 579 -6.44 13.75 7.63
N ALA A 580 -6.09 12.50 7.30
CA ALA A 580 -6.04 11.42 8.26
C ALA A 580 -4.89 11.58 9.28
N ALA A 581 -3.74 12.13 8.87
CA ALA A 581 -2.60 12.37 9.74
C ALA A 581 -2.82 13.51 10.75
N ASP A 582 -3.58 14.55 10.36
CA ASP A 582 -3.94 15.67 11.24
C ASP A 582 -5.08 15.33 12.20
N ALA A 583 -5.78 14.21 11.98
CA ALA A 583 -6.86 13.74 12.84
C ALA A 583 -6.31 13.23 14.19
N SER A 584 -7.09 13.41 15.27
CA SER A 584 -6.68 12.95 16.61
C SER A 584 -7.80 12.18 17.31
N ARG A 585 -7.44 11.10 18.02
CA ARG A 585 -8.39 10.36 18.85
C ARG A 585 -8.82 11.23 20.03
N PRO A 586 -10.12 11.46 20.25
CA PRO A 586 -10.59 12.14 21.45
C PRO A 586 -10.38 11.26 22.69
N LEU A 587 -10.14 11.88 23.83
CA LEU A 587 -10.06 11.20 25.12
C LEU A 587 -11.44 10.75 25.57
N GLU A 588 -11.64 9.46 25.76
CA GLU A 588 -12.85 8.88 26.35
C GLU A 588 -12.78 8.98 27.87
N LEU A 589 -13.78 9.60 28.51
CA LEU A 589 -13.81 9.73 29.98
C LEU A 589 -14.39 8.45 30.61
N PRO A 590 -13.64 7.68 31.42
CA PRO A 590 -14.12 6.41 31.96
C PRO A 590 -15.37 6.55 32.81
N GLY A 591 -16.36 5.70 32.55
CA GLY A 591 -17.66 5.74 33.23
C GLY A 591 -18.51 6.98 32.91
N SER A 592 -18.19 7.69 31.82
CA SER A 592 -18.95 8.82 31.30
C SER A 592 -19.19 8.62 29.79
N PRO A 593 -20.35 9.04 29.26
CA PRO A 593 -20.60 9.04 27.82
C PRO A 593 -19.88 10.18 27.08
N LEU A 594 -19.13 11.03 27.82
CA LEU A 594 -18.39 12.14 27.25
C LEU A 594 -17.03 11.73 26.69
N LEU A 595 -16.69 12.38 25.58
CA LEU A 595 -15.35 12.41 25.01
C LEU A 595 -14.85 13.85 24.99
N LEU A 596 -13.55 14.02 25.11
CA LEU A 596 -12.89 15.32 25.20
C LEU A 596 -11.77 15.41 24.17
N GLY A 597 -11.66 16.54 23.47
CA GLY A 597 -10.55 16.72 22.53
C GLY A 597 -10.21 18.14 22.12
N PRO A 598 -9.10 18.30 21.38
CA PRO A 598 -8.79 19.48 20.59
C PRO A 598 -9.69 19.57 19.35
N ALA A 599 -9.54 20.66 18.59
CA ALA A 599 -10.31 20.88 17.36
C ALA A 599 -10.03 19.79 16.30
N THR A 600 -8.82 19.25 16.27
CA THR A 600 -8.43 18.14 15.39
C THR A 600 -9.22 16.86 15.68
N SER A 601 -9.69 16.63 16.90
CA SER A 601 -10.55 15.48 17.21
C SER A 601 -11.96 15.63 16.68
N ALA A 602 -12.41 16.86 16.45
CA ALA A 602 -13.70 17.12 15.81
C ALA A 602 -13.66 16.85 14.29
N CYS A 603 -12.46 16.72 13.70
CA CYS A 603 -12.26 16.36 12.30
C CYS A 603 -12.26 14.84 12.08
N SER A 604 -12.12 14.02 13.13
CA SER A 604 -12.06 12.55 13.07
C SER A 604 -13.45 11.91 12.90
N LEU A 605 -14.23 12.35 11.91
CA LEU A 605 -15.66 12.00 11.80
C LEU A 605 -15.90 10.49 11.62
N HIS A 606 -14.98 9.75 11.01
CA HIS A 606 -15.14 8.30 10.87
C HIS A 606 -14.95 7.61 12.21
N LEU A 607 -13.96 8.03 12.99
CA LEU A 607 -13.75 7.56 14.34
C LEU A 607 -14.92 7.92 15.25
N LEU A 608 -15.42 9.15 15.21
CA LEU A 608 -16.54 9.59 16.05
C LEU A 608 -17.79 8.72 15.84
N ARG A 609 -18.11 8.37 14.58
CA ARG A 609 -19.19 7.41 14.27
C ARG A 609 -18.91 6.03 14.87
N ARG A 610 -17.70 5.50 14.71
CA ARG A 610 -17.31 4.20 15.26
C ARG A 610 -17.40 4.18 16.79
N LEU A 611 -17.09 5.30 17.44
CA LEU A 611 -17.21 5.45 18.89
C LEU A 611 -18.65 5.70 19.38
N GLY A 612 -19.64 5.83 18.48
CA GLY A 612 -21.05 6.06 18.84
C GLY A 612 -21.37 7.51 19.24
N VAL A 613 -20.57 8.47 18.78
CA VAL A 613 -20.82 9.90 19.04
C VAL A 613 -22.02 10.35 18.20
N THR A 614 -23.01 10.94 18.85
CA THR A 614 -24.22 11.48 18.21
C THR A 614 -24.30 13.01 18.30
N LEU A 615 -23.46 13.62 19.15
CA LEU A 615 -23.39 15.06 19.33
C LEU A 615 -21.94 15.53 19.49
N VAL A 616 -21.58 16.58 18.76
CA VAL A 616 -20.35 17.34 18.95
C VAL A 616 -20.70 18.73 19.48
N ILE A 617 -20.17 19.06 20.65
CA ILE A 617 -20.26 20.39 21.27
C ILE A 617 -18.94 21.12 21.04
N SER A 618 -19.01 22.20 20.27
CA SER A 618 -17.88 23.09 19.99
C SER A 618 -17.87 24.25 20.98
N ALA A 619 -16.85 24.28 21.84
CA ALA A 619 -16.66 25.35 22.83
C ALA A 619 -16.01 26.63 22.26
N THR A 620 -15.94 26.76 20.93
CA THR A 620 -15.25 27.86 20.24
C THR A 620 -16.21 28.66 19.34
N ALA A 621 -15.91 29.94 19.14
CA ALA A 621 -16.68 30.81 18.26
C ALA A 621 -16.29 30.69 16.79
N ASP A 622 -15.08 30.23 16.52
CA ASP A 622 -14.35 30.40 15.25
C ASP A 622 -13.99 29.09 14.54
N VAL A 623 -13.96 27.94 15.23
CA VAL A 623 -13.73 26.65 14.55
C VAL A 623 -14.94 26.35 13.64
N PRO A 624 -14.76 26.18 12.32
CA PRO A 624 -15.88 25.92 11.41
C PRO A 624 -16.46 24.53 11.66
N ALA A 625 -17.78 24.39 11.48
CA ALA A 625 -18.41 23.07 11.47
C ALA A 625 -18.06 22.35 10.14
N PRO A 626 -17.96 21.01 10.15
CA PRO A 626 -17.85 20.22 8.93
C PRO A 626 -19.03 20.47 7.99
N ARG A 627 -18.87 20.11 6.71
CA ARG A 627 -19.98 20.24 5.75
C ARG A 627 -21.11 19.27 6.12
N PRO A 628 -22.39 19.59 5.84
CA PRO A 628 -23.50 18.68 6.13
C PRO A 628 -23.33 17.29 5.51
N GLU A 629 -22.75 17.21 4.32
CA GLU A 629 -22.43 15.95 3.61
C GLU A 629 -21.40 15.10 4.36
N GLU A 630 -20.40 15.75 4.98
CA GLU A 630 -19.34 15.09 5.75
C GLU A 630 -19.84 14.63 7.12
N LEU A 631 -20.71 15.42 7.75
CA LEU A 631 -21.30 15.13 9.06
C LEU A 631 -22.32 13.99 8.99
N GLY A 632 -23.11 13.94 7.91
CA GLY A 632 -24.21 12.99 7.76
C GLY A 632 -25.37 13.29 8.72
N GLN A 633 -26.29 12.34 8.84
CA GLN A 633 -27.45 12.48 9.73
C GLN A 633 -27.19 11.94 11.16
N GLU A 634 -26.10 11.19 11.34
CA GLU A 634 -25.77 10.49 12.59
C GLU A 634 -25.21 11.42 13.68
N ILE A 635 -24.51 12.48 13.28
CA ILE A 635 -23.83 13.39 14.21
C ILE A 635 -24.47 14.77 14.13
N GLN A 636 -24.89 15.29 15.29
CA GLN A 636 -25.30 16.68 15.41
C GLN A 636 -24.12 17.56 15.79
N TRP A 637 -24.01 18.75 15.19
CA TRP A 637 -23.05 19.77 15.62
C TRP A 637 -23.77 20.89 16.36
N ARG A 638 -23.26 21.24 17.54
CA ARG A 638 -23.75 22.37 18.36
C ARG A 638 -22.58 23.25 18.76
N ARG A 639 -22.74 24.56 18.58
CA ARG A 639 -21.75 25.55 19.01
C ARG A 639 -22.23 26.20 20.30
N VAL A 640 -21.41 26.11 21.34
CA VAL A 640 -21.63 26.74 22.64
C VAL A 640 -20.33 27.45 23.02
N PRO A 641 -20.06 28.67 22.48
CA PRO A 641 -18.80 29.35 22.74
C PRO A 641 -18.61 29.62 24.22
N LEU A 642 -17.49 29.15 24.78
CA LEU A 642 -17.14 29.38 26.18
C LEU A 642 -16.03 30.42 26.27
N GLU A 643 -16.40 31.69 26.13
CA GLU A 643 -15.44 32.79 26.09
C GLU A 643 -15.14 33.33 27.49
N GLU A 644 -13.87 33.29 27.89
CA GLU A 644 -13.43 33.78 29.20
C GLU A 644 -13.25 35.32 29.25
N ALA A 645 -13.76 36.05 28.24
CA ALA A 645 -13.74 37.51 28.16
C ALA A 645 -14.73 38.17 29.13
N GLU A 646 -14.37 39.33 29.68
CA GLU A 646 -15.23 40.04 30.65
C GLU A 646 -16.63 40.33 30.06
N GLY A 647 -17.67 40.09 30.86
CA GLY A 647 -19.07 40.29 30.44
C GLY A 647 -19.74 39.08 29.77
N CYS A 648 -19.00 38.02 29.40
CA CYS A 648 -19.59 36.79 28.86
C CYS A 648 -20.28 35.96 29.95
N ASP A 649 -21.46 35.41 29.62
CA ASP A 649 -22.25 34.52 30.49
C ASP A 649 -21.71 33.08 30.45
N LEU A 650 -20.67 32.82 31.24
CA LEU A 650 -20.06 31.50 31.36
C LEU A 650 -21.01 30.48 32.01
N ALA A 651 -21.80 30.90 33.00
CA ALA A 651 -22.73 30.02 33.71
C ALA A 651 -23.83 29.52 32.77
N GLY A 652 -24.43 30.41 31.98
CA GLY A 652 -25.41 30.04 30.96
C GLY A 652 -24.84 29.12 29.89
N ALA A 653 -23.62 29.39 29.42
CA ALA A 653 -22.93 28.53 28.45
C ALA A 653 -22.64 27.12 29.00
N LEU A 654 -22.18 27.02 30.25
CA LEU A 654 -21.98 25.72 30.92
C LEU A 654 -23.32 24.98 31.09
N ALA A 655 -24.36 25.67 31.55
CA ALA A 655 -25.69 25.08 31.70
C ALA A 655 -26.25 24.55 30.37
N GLU A 656 -26.09 25.32 29.28
CA GLU A 656 -26.52 24.91 27.95
C GLU A 656 -25.74 23.71 27.43
N ALA A 657 -24.41 23.69 27.60
CA ALA A 657 -23.58 22.55 27.23
C ALA A 657 -23.98 21.27 27.97
N VAL A 658 -24.23 21.38 29.29
CA VAL A 658 -24.70 20.26 30.11
C VAL A 658 -26.07 19.78 29.63
N ARG A 659 -27.01 20.69 29.38
CA ARG A 659 -28.36 20.35 28.90
C ARG A 659 -28.30 19.56 27.59
N LEU A 660 -27.57 20.08 26.59
CA LEU A 660 -27.40 19.42 25.30
C LEU A 660 -26.73 18.05 25.44
N ALA A 661 -25.69 17.95 26.26
CA ALA A 661 -25.02 16.68 26.52
C ALA A 661 -25.97 15.68 27.19
N SER A 662 -26.72 16.08 28.22
CA SER A 662 -27.70 15.23 28.91
C SER A 662 -28.81 14.73 27.99
N GLU A 663 -29.27 15.57 27.06
CA GLU A 663 -30.29 15.18 26.06
C GLU A 663 -29.75 14.11 25.12
N ALA A 664 -28.53 14.28 24.59
CA ALA A 664 -27.91 13.31 23.69
C ALA A 664 -27.56 11.99 24.37
N THR A 665 -27.16 12.03 25.64
CA THR A 665 -26.79 10.83 26.41
C THR A 665 -28.01 10.07 26.93
N ALA A 666 -29.13 10.76 27.19
CA ALA A 666 -30.41 10.13 27.53
C ALA A 666 -30.93 9.21 26.40
N THR A 667 -30.58 9.48 25.14
CA THR A 667 -30.92 8.61 24.01
C THR A 667 -29.89 7.50 23.77
N GLY A 668 -28.92 7.30 24.69
CA GLY A 668 -27.86 6.30 24.57
C GLY A 668 -26.69 6.70 23.67
N GLY A 669 -26.66 7.95 23.20
CA GLY A 669 -25.56 8.48 22.38
C GLY A 669 -24.38 8.96 23.22
N ARG A 670 -23.24 9.17 22.55
CA ARG A 670 -22.06 9.77 23.16
C ARG A 670 -21.81 11.18 22.65
N VAL A 671 -21.08 11.98 23.44
CA VAL A 671 -20.90 13.41 23.17
C VAL A 671 -19.43 13.75 23.14
N LEU A 672 -18.94 14.30 22.04
CA LEU A 672 -17.63 14.94 21.98
C LEU A 672 -17.76 16.40 22.40
N VAL A 673 -16.98 16.81 23.39
CA VAL A 673 -16.80 18.22 23.74
C VAL A 673 -15.38 18.65 23.35
N HIS A 674 -15.27 19.65 22.47
CA HIS A 674 -13.97 20.10 21.98
C HIS A 674 -13.78 21.62 22.11
N CYS A 675 -12.52 22.03 22.23
CA CYS A 675 -12.11 23.43 22.04
C CYS A 675 -10.94 23.50 21.05
N HIS A 676 -10.05 24.49 21.08
CA HIS A 676 -8.86 24.47 20.22
C HIS A 676 -7.87 23.39 20.64
N GLU A 677 -7.37 23.47 21.87
CA GLU A 677 -6.28 22.60 22.37
C GLU A 677 -6.76 21.46 23.27
N GLY A 678 -8.06 21.43 23.61
CA GLY A 678 -8.58 20.48 24.59
C GLY A 678 -8.15 20.76 26.04
N ARG A 679 -7.66 21.98 26.36
CA ARG A 679 -7.02 22.27 27.66
C ARG A 679 -7.83 23.06 28.69
N SER A 680 -8.55 24.12 28.30
CA SER A 680 -9.29 24.96 29.26
C SER A 680 -10.80 24.74 29.16
N ARG A 681 -11.38 25.13 28.02
CA ARG A 681 -12.83 25.21 27.82
C ARG A 681 -13.55 23.87 27.77
N SER A 682 -13.07 22.91 26.98
CA SER A 682 -13.70 21.58 26.91
C SER A 682 -13.57 20.79 28.22
N PRO A 683 -12.41 20.79 28.93
CA PRO A 683 -12.34 20.27 30.30
C PRO A 683 -13.38 20.86 31.24
N ALA A 684 -13.55 22.18 31.26
CA ALA A 684 -14.52 22.84 32.13
C ALA A 684 -15.96 22.38 31.86
N MET A 685 -16.36 22.26 30.59
CA MET A 685 -17.68 21.73 30.23
C MET A 685 -17.88 20.27 30.67
N CYS A 686 -16.85 19.42 30.51
CA CYS A 686 -16.92 18.04 30.98
C CYS A 686 -17.04 17.94 32.51
N LEU A 687 -16.32 18.79 33.26
CA LEU A 687 -16.45 18.86 34.72
C LEU A 687 -17.83 19.33 35.15
N ALA A 688 -18.39 20.34 34.47
CA ALA A 688 -19.75 20.82 34.73
C ALA A 688 -20.78 19.70 34.52
N TYR A 689 -20.64 18.89 33.47
CA TYR A 689 -21.50 17.73 33.23
C TYR A 689 -21.37 16.67 34.33
N ALA A 690 -20.15 16.34 34.75
CA ALA A 690 -19.93 15.37 35.82
C ALA A 690 -20.58 15.80 37.15
N VAL A 691 -20.54 17.11 37.47
CA VAL A 691 -21.18 17.65 38.68
C VAL A 691 -22.71 17.64 38.55
N VAL A 692 -23.24 18.16 37.46
CA VAL A 692 -24.69 18.37 37.29
C VAL A 692 -25.42 17.06 37.00
N HIS A 693 -24.96 16.31 36.01
CA HIS A 693 -25.66 15.14 35.51
C HIS A 693 -25.23 13.85 36.23
N GLU A 694 -23.93 13.66 36.42
CA GLU A 694 -23.40 12.43 37.05
C GLU A 694 -23.36 12.50 38.59
N ARG A 695 -23.68 13.67 39.17
CA ARG A 695 -23.67 13.95 40.62
C ARG A 695 -22.33 13.63 41.29
N ARG A 696 -21.21 13.73 40.56
CA ARG A 696 -19.85 13.57 41.10
C ARG A 696 -19.36 14.87 41.71
N THR A 697 -18.57 14.80 42.77
CA THR A 697 -17.94 16.01 43.30
C THR A 697 -16.91 16.55 42.31
N LEU A 698 -16.68 17.85 42.32
CA LEU A 698 -15.69 18.50 41.46
C LEU A 698 -14.29 17.93 41.70
N ALA A 699 -13.92 17.65 42.95
CA ALA A 699 -12.67 17.00 43.32
C ALA A 699 -12.51 15.61 42.67
N GLN A 700 -13.57 14.79 42.68
CA GLN A 700 -13.53 13.45 42.06
C GLN A 700 -13.40 13.53 40.55
N ALA A 701 -14.23 14.36 39.91
CA ALA A 701 -14.22 14.55 38.46
C ALA A 701 -12.88 15.13 37.99
N TRP A 702 -12.34 16.11 38.73
CA TRP A 702 -11.04 16.71 38.43
C TRP A 702 -9.88 15.73 38.60
N ALA A 703 -9.85 14.97 39.71
CA ALA A 703 -8.80 13.98 39.93
C ALA A 703 -8.76 12.92 38.82
N GLN A 704 -9.93 12.46 38.37
CA GLN A 704 -10.03 11.51 37.26
C GLN A 704 -9.55 12.14 35.94
N LEU A 705 -10.00 13.35 35.63
CA LEU A 705 -9.61 14.02 34.40
C LEU A 705 -8.10 14.30 34.37
N GLN A 706 -7.52 14.74 35.49
CA GLN A 706 -6.10 15.06 35.59
C GLN A 706 -5.22 13.83 35.49
N ALA A 707 -5.67 12.67 35.97
CA ALA A 707 -4.96 11.40 35.81
C ALA A 707 -4.85 10.96 34.33
N LEU A 708 -5.83 11.34 33.51
CA LEU A 708 -5.91 10.96 32.09
C LEU A 708 -5.41 12.06 31.14
N HIS A 709 -5.53 13.32 31.54
CA HIS A 709 -5.24 14.50 30.74
C HIS A 709 -4.48 15.53 31.56
N THR A 710 -3.20 15.28 31.78
CA THR A 710 -2.31 16.11 32.62
C THR A 710 -2.17 17.55 32.11
N SER A 711 -2.51 17.81 30.85
CA SER A 711 -2.49 19.15 30.26
C SER A 711 -3.80 19.93 30.44
N ALA A 712 -4.85 19.31 31.00
CA ALA A 712 -6.07 20.01 31.39
C ALA A 712 -5.72 21.13 32.39
N ARG A 713 -6.15 22.36 32.07
CA ARG A 713 -5.95 23.57 32.86
C ARG A 713 -7.07 24.57 32.56
N PRO A 714 -8.27 24.40 33.14
CA PRO A 714 -9.31 25.42 33.09
C PRO A 714 -8.81 26.77 33.60
N GLY A 715 -9.25 27.86 32.98
CA GLY A 715 -8.91 29.21 33.43
C GLY A 715 -9.58 29.59 34.75
N ALA A 716 -9.07 30.64 35.40
CA ALA A 716 -9.51 31.05 36.74
C ALA A 716 -11.01 31.33 36.83
N ARG A 717 -11.59 31.95 35.80
CA ARG A 717 -13.01 32.27 35.77
C ARG A 717 -13.85 31.00 35.66
N LEU A 718 -13.46 30.06 34.81
CA LEU A 718 -14.14 28.77 34.68
C LEU A 718 -14.12 27.98 35.98
N TRP A 719 -13.02 28.00 36.72
CA TRP A 719 -12.96 27.37 38.03
C TRP A 719 -13.94 27.97 39.03
N ARG A 720 -14.07 29.30 39.09
CA ARG A 720 -15.04 29.96 39.96
C ARG A 720 -16.48 29.57 39.61
N GLU A 721 -16.79 29.49 38.32
CA GLU A 721 -18.11 29.03 37.85
C GLU A 721 -18.35 27.56 38.23
N LEU A 722 -17.33 26.69 38.11
CA LEU A 722 -17.44 25.28 38.50
C LEU A 722 -17.65 25.11 40.02
N LEU A 723 -16.98 25.91 40.85
CA LEU A 723 -17.21 25.92 42.30
C LEU A 723 -18.63 26.44 42.62
N ALA A 724 -19.07 27.52 41.99
CA ALA A 724 -20.44 28.03 42.18
C ALA A 724 -21.49 26.98 41.76
N LEU A 725 -21.23 26.26 40.66
CA LEU A 725 -22.07 25.19 40.15
C LEU A 725 -22.12 23.99 41.11
N GLU A 726 -20.98 23.55 41.65
CA GLU A 726 -20.92 22.47 42.63
C GLU A 726 -21.72 22.82 43.90
N LEU A 727 -21.50 24.02 44.45
CA LEU A 727 -22.23 24.50 45.62
C LEU A 727 -23.75 24.50 45.36
N ALA A 728 -24.18 24.97 44.20
CA ALA A 728 -25.59 25.03 43.84
C ALA A 728 -26.23 23.64 43.66
N VAL A 729 -25.50 22.68 43.12
CA VAL A 729 -26.01 21.36 42.73
C VAL A 729 -25.91 20.33 43.86
N LEU A 730 -24.80 20.34 44.59
CA LEU A 730 -24.44 19.36 45.62
C LEU A 730 -24.49 19.93 47.06
N GLY A 731 -24.65 21.25 47.21
CA GLY A 731 -24.81 21.92 48.50
C GLY A 731 -23.51 22.22 49.25
N ALA A 732 -22.36 21.78 48.74
CA ALA A 732 -21.05 22.07 49.29
C ALA A 732 -19.97 21.98 48.20
N ASN A 733 -18.89 22.73 48.37
CA ASN A 733 -17.71 22.62 47.51
C ASN A 733 -16.76 21.55 48.03
N SER A 734 -16.26 20.70 47.13
CA SER A 734 -15.26 19.68 47.44
C SER A 734 -13.82 20.15 47.23
N LEU A 735 -13.65 21.31 46.58
CA LEU A 735 -12.37 21.99 46.41
C LEU A 735 -12.46 23.43 46.91
N THR A 736 -11.35 23.95 47.42
CA THR A 736 -11.17 25.37 47.74
C THR A 736 -10.35 26.07 46.66
N GLU A 737 -10.41 27.40 46.57
CA GLU A 737 -9.59 28.16 45.60
C GLU A 737 -8.09 27.90 45.76
N ALA A 738 -7.62 27.54 46.96
CA ALA A 738 -6.21 27.24 47.23
C ALA A 738 -5.76 25.87 46.70
N GLU A 739 -6.70 24.94 46.51
CA GLU A 739 -6.45 23.59 45.99
C GLU A 739 -6.54 23.52 44.46
N LEU A 740 -7.00 24.60 43.82
CA LEU A 740 -7.09 24.69 42.37
C LEU A 740 -5.69 24.82 41.73
N PRO A 741 -5.46 24.17 40.58
CA PRO A 741 -4.21 24.35 39.85
C PRO A 741 -4.02 25.82 39.43
N PRO A 742 -2.77 26.33 39.42
CA PRO A 742 -2.49 27.70 39.01
C PRO A 742 -3.01 27.97 37.59
N SER A 743 -3.75 29.06 37.44
CA SER A 743 -4.39 29.46 36.19
C SER A 743 -3.38 30.17 35.28
N GLY A 744 -2.62 29.38 34.52
CA GLY A 744 -1.77 29.88 33.45
C GLY A 744 -0.44 30.50 33.90
N PRO A 745 0.36 31.00 32.94
CA PRO A 745 1.65 31.60 33.22
C PRO A 745 1.52 32.84 34.12
N ARG A 746 2.45 33.03 35.06
CA ARG A 746 2.48 34.24 35.88
C ARG A 746 2.68 35.44 34.96
N ASN A 747 1.71 36.35 34.96
CA ASN A 747 1.84 37.63 34.30
C ASN A 747 2.90 38.45 35.04
N VAL A 748 4.03 38.67 34.38
CA VAL A 748 5.12 39.50 34.88
C VAL A 748 5.22 40.72 33.97
N MET A 749 5.30 41.89 34.59
CA MET A 749 5.59 43.12 33.86
C MET A 749 7.05 43.07 33.43
N CYS A 750 7.33 43.06 32.12
CA CYS A 750 8.69 43.14 31.64
C CYS A 750 9.33 44.44 32.12
N SER A 751 10.41 44.36 32.90
CA SER A 751 11.08 45.53 33.47
C SER A 751 11.69 46.46 32.41
N LEU A 752 11.93 45.95 31.20
CA LEU A 752 12.50 46.70 30.08
C LEU A 752 11.44 47.43 29.25
N CYS A 753 10.39 46.73 28.80
CA CYS A 753 9.39 47.29 27.89
C CYS A 753 8.02 47.57 28.54
N GLN A 754 7.85 47.26 29.83
CA GLN A 754 6.63 47.43 30.61
C GLN A 754 5.40 46.71 30.02
N GLN A 755 5.60 45.77 29.09
CA GLN A 755 4.54 44.89 28.59
C GLN A 755 4.31 43.75 29.57
N VAL A 756 3.06 43.38 29.75
CA VAL A 756 2.69 42.19 30.51
C VAL A 756 3.03 40.96 29.67
N VAL A 757 3.93 40.12 30.17
CA VAL A 757 4.31 38.86 29.54
C VAL A 757 3.94 37.70 30.46
N GLY A 758 3.38 36.63 29.90
CA GLY A 758 3.12 35.40 30.63
C GLY A 758 4.40 34.56 30.73
N LEU A 759 4.92 34.36 31.95
CA LEU A 759 5.98 33.39 32.21
C LEU A 759 5.39 32.03 32.56
N SER A 760 5.64 31.02 31.73
CA SER A 760 5.31 29.63 32.07
C SER A 760 6.35 29.08 33.05
N ASP A 761 5.96 28.11 33.89
CA ASP A 761 6.89 27.43 34.81
C ASP A 761 8.02 26.67 34.10
N ALA A 762 7.88 26.41 32.78
CA ALA A 762 8.92 25.79 31.96
C ALA A 762 9.89 26.83 31.34
N ALA A 763 9.53 28.11 31.35
CA ALA A 763 10.36 29.22 30.87
C ALA A 763 11.17 29.89 32.00
N LEU A 764 10.84 29.59 33.26
CA LEU A 764 11.62 29.86 34.47
C LEU A 764 12.55 28.68 34.75
#